data_AF-A0A3B8MIN4-F1
#
_entry.id   AF-A0A3B8MIN4-F1
#
_cell.length_a   1.000
_cell.length_b   1.000
_cell.length_c   1.000
_cell.angle_alpha   90.00
_cell.angle_beta   90.00
_cell.angle_gamma   90.00
#
_symmetry.space_group_name_H-M   'P 1'
#
loop_
_entity.id
_entity.type
_entity.pdbx_description
1 polymer ?
#
loop_
_entity_poly.entity_id
_entity_poly.type
_entity_poly.pdbx_seq_one_letter_code
_entity_poly.pdbx_strand_id
1 'polypeptide(L)'
;MLTDAFQPDEDGYVRHWVHTGVVRRPYEGSESEENRIRDAVIPGTPAPAPAMSSLGGPGPDGTTWHFHYPGRNIYVDVGAFHHTLGHLSLYASTHLVSNRAVDLPVRVWTANTVDLWQDQQHCLRYTRQRRKKPSTSAIVALSLKPGQNRLAIHLQELAVRDTPFLFALQIMDDADGIRIAVPGHPAATSSLVSTTTWLDNLTVSTSGLESDCPPPCAVETTLDRPSQSVQRSWLSGEKSLSWHEDDVFYCRVEAKIEGQRLRRQIEIPSNLSCSAPGESLTDYRKAYLTGIATTPNGDPARSLFAILARHLLEEADKESDEGALQEGLDHVSGRLDCADFRLAALLRLYALGWGHPEQRNRIRMTALGFRYWTDEPGSDAMAFGSENHTIMFHGCQHVAGGLFPSETFTTSGRSGQEQKDLGRARCLEWLNERHAQGFTEYLSASYTPITAAALLNLADFSDDTEIRTSARTLLDRLLRQLAEHTFDGVTSGPQGRVYRTVLYPHTSGSQGLLSYVMGDQVVTSEDSWSTFLATSEYESPDDLASLTQRQIKRTYHQASHCLQLHKGSAYVISSVQVDAETPMKSGEPGYQQSLWHASLSATCHVFVNHPGTAADQGFGRPGYWYGNGTLPQVTQQESTIFVTYQIPADHPIGFTHAHWPTDALDESIVGDEGWALGRHGKGFVGLWCSSVLLPTDDVLIGRELWARGRQTAWICHCSDTDEAPDMKAFRTSCLSARPRFDPSTGGLFWNDRQIL
;
A
#
# COMPACT_ATOMS: atom_id res chain seq x y z
N MET A 1 42.53 -8.20 -8.41
CA MET A 1 41.26 -7.62 -7.92
C MET A 1 40.15 -8.50 -8.46
N LEU A 2 39.12 -8.82 -7.67
CA LEU A 2 37.90 -9.46 -8.19
C LEU A 2 37.27 -8.47 -9.18
N THR A 3 37.37 -8.72 -10.48
CA THR A 3 36.70 -7.92 -11.52
C THR A 3 35.18 -8.14 -11.50
N ASP A 4 34.75 -9.28 -10.98
CA ASP A 4 33.36 -9.76 -11.03
C ASP A 4 32.73 -9.68 -9.63
N ALA A 5 32.59 -8.46 -9.12
CA ALA A 5 31.98 -8.17 -7.83
C ALA A 5 30.97 -7.03 -7.98
N PHE A 6 29.99 -6.97 -7.07
CA PHE A 6 28.99 -5.91 -7.06
C PHE A 6 29.64 -4.57 -6.69
N GLN A 7 28.95 -3.48 -7.01
CA GLN A 7 29.36 -2.12 -6.66
C GLN A 7 28.31 -1.53 -5.70
N PRO A 8 28.72 -0.63 -4.79
CA PRO A 8 27.77 0.31 -4.18
C PRO A 8 26.97 1.03 -5.27
N ASP A 9 25.74 1.43 -4.98
CA ASP A 9 24.98 2.25 -5.93
C ASP A 9 25.51 3.70 -6.00
N GLU A 10 24.85 4.51 -6.82
CA GLU A 10 25.24 5.91 -7.05
C GLU A 10 25.20 6.79 -5.78
N ASP A 11 24.40 6.42 -4.78
CA ASP A 11 24.28 7.11 -3.50
C ASP A 11 25.13 6.42 -2.40
N GLY A 12 25.95 5.44 -2.77
CA GLY A 12 26.87 4.73 -1.87
C GLY A 12 26.25 3.59 -1.07
N TYR A 13 25.03 3.13 -1.39
CA TYR A 13 24.40 2.03 -0.67
C TYR A 13 24.99 0.66 -1.01
N VAL A 14 25.26 -0.11 0.03
CA VAL A 14 25.67 -1.51 -0.06
C VAL A 14 24.40 -2.37 -0.08
N ARG A 15 23.96 -2.79 -1.28
CA ARG A 15 22.66 -3.46 -1.49
C ARG A 15 22.69 -4.98 -1.48
N HIS A 16 23.88 -5.58 -1.65
CA HIS A 16 24.02 -7.02 -1.84
C HIS A 16 24.50 -7.70 -0.55
N TRP A 17 23.61 -8.49 0.05
CA TRP A 17 23.81 -9.17 1.34
C TRP A 17 23.37 -10.62 1.26
N VAL A 18 23.88 -11.46 2.17
CA VAL A 18 23.19 -12.70 2.55
C VAL A 18 22.51 -12.51 3.89
N HIS A 19 21.33 -13.11 4.10
CA HIS A 19 20.62 -13.06 5.37
C HIS A 19 20.04 -14.42 5.77
N THR A 20 19.80 -14.61 7.06
CA THR A 20 19.24 -15.86 7.61
C THR A 20 17.74 -16.03 7.42
N GLY A 21 17.06 -14.99 6.94
CA GLY A 21 15.60 -14.88 7.07
C GLY A 21 15.20 -14.49 8.50
N VAL A 22 13.90 -14.28 8.70
CA VAL A 22 13.34 -13.78 9.95
C VAL A 22 13.02 -14.94 10.90
N VAL A 23 13.63 -14.93 12.07
CA VAL A 23 13.26 -15.80 13.19
C VAL A 23 12.27 -15.06 14.07
N ARG A 24 11.12 -15.67 14.32
CA ARG A 24 10.11 -15.14 15.25
C ARG A 24 10.03 -15.99 16.51
N ARG A 25 10.10 -15.34 17.66
CA ARG A 25 9.89 -15.95 18.99
C ARG A 25 8.64 -15.36 19.66
N PRO A 26 7.95 -16.09 20.56
CA PRO A 26 6.85 -15.54 21.33
C PRO A 26 7.25 -14.28 22.11
N TYR A 27 6.31 -13.36 22.32
CA TYR A 27 6.52 -12.19 23.17
C TYR A 27 6.48 -12.61 24.65
N GLU A 28 7.52 -12.26 25.41
CA GLU A 28 7.67 -12.62 26.83
C GLU A 28 7.50 -11.41 27.79
N GLY A 29 7.13 -10.24 27.27
CA GLY A 29 6.98 -9.01 28.07
C GLY A 29 5.69 -8.95 28.88
N SER A 30 5.64 -8.03 29.86
CA SER A 30 4.46 -7.82 30.71
C SER A 30 3.26 -7.29 29.92
N GLU A 31 2.06 -7.57 30.43
CA GLU A 31 0.82 -7.01 29.87
C GLU A 31 0.88 -5.48 29.82
N SER A 32 0.63 -4.92 28.64
CA SER A 32 0.61 -3.48 28.43
C SER A 32 -0.21 -3.14 27.20
N GLU A 33 -0.66 -1.88 27.15
CA GLU A 33 -1.39 -1.35 25.99
C GLU A 33 -0.54 -1.50 24.73
N GLU A 34 -1.18 -1.86 23.61
CA GLU A 34 -0.53 -2.06 22.33
C GLU A 34 0.41 -0.90 21.95
N ASN A 35 -0.01 0.34 22.18
CA ASN A 35 0.80 1.53 21.90
C ASN A 35 2.12 1.57 22.69
N ARG A 36 2.13 1.09 23.94
CA ARG A 36 3.36 1.01 24.74
C ARG A 36 4.28 -0.09 24.22
N ILE A 37 3.72 -1.24 23.81
CA ILE A 37 4.49 -2.35 23.22
C ILE A 37 5.10 -1.92 21.88
N ARG A 38 4.36 -1.16 21.08
CA ARG A 38 4.82 -0.62 19.79
C ARG A 38 6.05 0.28 19.91
N ASP A 39 6.11 1.09 20.96
CA ASP A 39 7.21 2.01 21.20
C ASP A 39 8.34 1.39 22.01
N ALA A 40 8.13 0.18 22.56
CA ALA A 40 9.17 -0.56 23.23
C ALA A 40 10.29 -0.94 22.25
N VAL A 41 11.51 -0.85 22.77
CA VAL A 41 12.74 -1.25 22.09
C VAL A 41 13.23 -2.52 22.77
N ILE A 42 13.79 -3.46 22.01
CA ILE A 42 14.43 -4.64 22.58
C ILE A 42 15.68 -4.20 23.38
N PRO A 43 15.64 -4.24 24.72
CA PRO A 43 16.79 -3.87 25.53
C PRO A 43 17.80 -5.02 25.50
N GLY A 44 19.09 -4.72 25.58
CA GLY A 44 20.10 -5.76 25.78
C GLY A 44 21.47 -5.45 25.23
N THR A 45 22.44 -6.26 25.68
CA THR A 45 23.78 -6.35 25.11
C THR A 45 23.70 -6.92 23.69
N PRO A 46 24.50 -6.42 22.73
CA PRO A 46 24.57 -6.99 21.40
C PRO A 46 24.81 -8.51 21.45
N ALA A 47 24.05 -9.28 20.66
CA ALA A 47 24.35 -10.69 20.45
C ALA A 47 25.75 -10.82 19.79
N PRO A 48 26.49 -11.92 19.98
CA PRO A 48 27.78 -12.07 19.31
C PRO A 48 27.61 -12.07 17.78
N ALA A 49 28.61 -11.54 17.07
CA ALA A 49 28.65 -11.65 15.62
C ALA A 49 28.63 -13.13 15.20
N PRO A 50 27.96 -13.48 14.09
CA PRO A 50 27.95 -14.85 13.60
C PRO A 50 29.39 -15.34 13.38
N ALA A 51 29.77 -16.49 13.95
CA ALA A 51 31.13 -17.01 13.83
C ALA A 51 31.53 -17.30 12.37
N MET A 52 30.59 -17.79 11.57
CA MET A 52 30.74 -18.03 10.13
C MET A 52 29.47 -17.59 9.38
N SER A 53 29.65 -17.20 8.13
CA SER A 53 28.56 -16.92 7.18
C SER A 53 28.99 -17.46 5.82
N SER A 54 28.13 -18.26 5.19
CA SER A 54 28.36 -18.81 3.86
C SER A 54 27.01 -19.01 3.18
N LEU A 55 26.89 -18.59 1.92
CA LEU A 55 25.71 -18.81 1.11
C LEU A 55 25.26 -20.29 1.16
N GLY A 56 23.98 -20.53 1.46
CA GLY A 56 23.39 -21.87 1.60
C GLY A 56 23.84 -22.67 2.84
N GLY A 57 24.75 -22.13 3.66
CA GLY A 57 25.23 -22.76 4.89
C GLY A 57 24.32 -22.51 6.11
N PRO A 58 24.60 -23.17 7.24
CA PRO A 58 23.83 -23.01 8.47
C PRO A 58 24.03 -21.62 9.10
N GLY A 59 22.95 -21.04 9.60
CA GLY A 59 22.89 -19.79 10.36
C GLY A 59 22.90 -20.01 11.88
N PRO A 60 23.04 -18.94 12.67
CA PRO A 60 23.19 -19.02 14.14
C PRO A 60 22.02 -19.70 14.86
N ASP A 61 20.80 -19.56 14.34
CA ASP A 61 19.56 -20.07 14.96
C ASP A 61 19.00 -21.31 14.23
N GLY A 62 19.84 -22.08 13.54
CA GLY A 62 19.41 -23.24 12.74
C GLY A 62 18.74 -22.88 11.40
N THR A 63 18.73 -21.60 11.06
CA THR A 63 18.30 -21.06 9.76
C THR A 63 19.34 -21.31 8.67
N THR A 64 19.06 -20.88 7.44
CA THR A 64 20.00 -20.96 6.30
C THR A 64 20.31 -19.56 5.77
N TRP A 65 21.53 -19.33 5.28
CA TRP A 65 21.91 -18.07 4.63
C TRP A 65 21.42 -18.01 3.19
N HIS A 66 20.65 -16.97 2.86
CA HIS A 66 20.07 -16.72 1.54
C HIS A 66 20.58 -15.40 0.96
N PHE A 67 20.80 -15.37 -0.35
CA PHE A 67 21.12 -14.12 -1.04
C PHE A 67 19.91 -13.19 -1.11
N HIS A 68 20.11 -11.92 -0.76
CA HIS A 68 19.12 -10.86 -0.95
C HIS A 68 19.27 -10.28 -2.37
N TYR A 69 18.27 -10.49 -3.22
CA TYR A 69 18.17 -9.81 -4.51
C TYR A 69 17.46 -8.46 -4.32
N PRO A 70 18.17 -7.32 -4.43
CA PRO A 70 17.61 -6.04 -4.04
C PRO A 70 16.73 -5.40 -5.12
N GLY A 71 16.87 -5.78 -6.39
CA GLY A 71 16.34 -4.99 -7.52
C GLY A 71 16.81 -3.54 -7.40
N ARG A 72 15.87 -2.58 -7.36
CA ARG A 72 16.15 -1.16 -7.09
C ARG A 72 16.11 -0.76 -5.61
N ASN A 73 15.76 -1.66 -4.70
CA ASN A 73 15.65 -1.33 -3.28
C ASN A 73 17.03 -1.10 -2.66
N ILE A 74 17.18 0.01 -1.93
CA ILE A 74 18.40 0.33 -1.16
C ILE A 74 18.49 -0.46 0.15
N TYR A 75 17.35 -0.98 0.62
CA TYR A 75 17.24 -1.74 1.86
C TYR A 75 17.32 -3.25 1.63
N VAL A 76 17.88 -3.95 2.61
CA VAL A 76 17.45 -5.31 2.90
C VAL A 76 16.13 -5.18 3.66
N ASP A 77 15.01 -5.36 2.96
CA ASP A 77 13.65 -5.23 3.51
C ASP A 77 12.96 -6.60 3.54
N VAL A 78 12.68 -7.08 4.74
CA VAL A 78 11.93 -8.31 5.02
C VAL A 78 10.76 -8.03 5.98
N GLY A 79 10.23 -6.80 5.91
CA GLY A 79 9.07 -6.38 6.69
C GLY A 79 7.85 -7.25 6.44
N ALA A 80 7.04 -7.42 7.48
CA ALA A 80 5.83 -8.23 7.41
C ALA A 80 4.75 -7.70 8.34
N PHE A 81 3.53 -8.17 8.09
CA PHE A 81 2.40 -7.92 8.96
C PHE A 81 2.25 -9.05 9.99
N HIS A 82 2.16 -8.70 11.26
CA HIS A 82 2.08 -9.66 12.36
C HIS A 82 0.77 -9.52 13.13
N HIS A 83 -0.08 -10.54 13.04
CA HIS A 83 -1.37 -10.59 13.74
C HIS A 83 -1.25 -10.84 15.25
N THR A 84 -0.07 -11.27 15.73
CA THR A 84 0.23 -11.48 17.16
C THR A 84 1.59 -10.91 17.54
N LEU A 85 1.77 -10.59 18.82
CA LEU A 85 3.01 -10.08 19.38
C LEU A 85 4.14 -11.11 19.33
N GLY A 86 5.36 -10.68 19.00
CA GLY A 86 6.55 -11.54 19.04
C GLY A 86 7.86 -10.77 19.01
N HIS A 87 8.99 -11.48 19.12
CA HIS A 87 10.33 -10.94 18.88
C HIS A 87 10.84 -11.42 17.53
N LEU A 88 11.33 -10.49 16.72
CA LEU A 88 11.96 -10.73 15.43
C LEU A 88 13.47 -10.62 15.54
N SER A 89 14.17 -11.53 14.88
CA SER A 89 15.62 -11.55 14.78
C SER A 89 16.04 -11.96 13.37
N LEU A 90 17.04 -11.29 12.81
CA LEU A 90 17.67 -11.65 11.54
C LEU A 90 19.15 -11.32 11.58
N TYR A 91 19.98 -12.21 11.06
CA TYR A 91 21.38 -11.91 10.79
C TYR A 91 21.59 -11.68 9.29
N ALA A 92 22.41 -10.70 8.95
CA ALA A 92 22.88 -10.42 7.60
C ALA A 92 24.40 -10.34 7.55
N SER A 93 25.01 -10.64 6.41
CA SER A 93 26.46 -10.53 6.21
C SER A 93 26.81 -10.21 4.76
N THR A 94 27.91 -9.47 4.57
CA THR A 94 28.50 -9.16 3.27
C THR A 94 30.00 -8.92 3.45
N HIS A 95 30.78 -8.94 2.37
CA HIS A 95 32.20 -8.60 2.38
C HIS A 95 32.44 -7.32 1.56
N LEU A 96 33.06 -6.32 2.17
CA LEU A 96 33.62 -5.18 1.44
C LEU A 96 35.02 -5.53 0.97
N VAL A 97 35.22 -5.50 -0.35
CA VAL A 97 36.51 -5.76 -0.99
C VAL A 97 37.15 -4.43 -1.31
N SER A 98 38.29 -4.15 -0.68
CA SER A 98 39.07 -2.93 -0.92
C SER A 98 40.40 -3.27 -1.60
N ASN A 99 40.84 -2.42 -2.53
CA ASN A 99 42.18 -2.51 -3.13
C ASN A 99 43.26 -1.82 -2.28
N ARG A 100 42.86 -1.10 -1.23
CA ARG A 100 43.72 -0.26 -0.39
C ARG A 100 43.32 -0.36 1.09
N ALA A 101 44.22 0.06 1.98
CA ALA A 101 43.82 0.34 3.34
C ALA A 101 43.09 1.70 3.37
N VAL A 102 41.91 1.76 3.98
CA VAL A 102 41.10 2.99 4.06
C VAL A 102 40.17 2.93 5.26
N ASP A 103 40.01 4.06 5.97
CA ASP A 103 38.94 4.24 6.93
C ASP A 103 37.71 4.75 6.18
N LEU A 104 36.70 3.89 6.04
CA LEU A 104 35.52 4.16 5.24
C LEU A 104 34.39 4.71 6.13
N PRO A 105 33.99 5.99 6.00
CA PRO A 105 32.87 6.54 6.77
C PRO A 105 31.56 5.94 6.26
N VAL A 106 30.82 5.28 7.15
CA VAL A 106 29.54 4.65 6.83
C VAL A 106 28.45 5.07 7.80
N ARG A 107 27.21 4.94 7.36
CA ARG A 107 26.00 5.17 8.14
C ARG A 107 25.02 4.03 7.94
N VAL A 108 24.32 3.66 9.00
CA VAL A 108 23.23 2.67 8.94
C VAL A 108 21.89 3.39 8.97
N TRP A 109 21.02 2.99 8.05
CA TRP A 109 19.61 3.35 8.01
C TRP A 109 18.78 2.18 8.49
N THR A 110 17.85 2.38 9.42
CA THR A 110 16.94 1.32 9.86
C THR A 110 15.70 1.88 10.54
N ALA A 111 14.62 1.09 10.51
CA ALA A 111 13.43 1.30 11.33
C ALA A 111 13.42 0.40 12.58
N ASN A 112 14.55 -0.21 12.95
CA ASN A 112 14.66 -1.27 13.97
C ASN A 112 15.83 -1.05 14.92
N THR A 113 16.13 -2.05 15.76
CA THR A 113 17.42 -2.14 16.45
C THR A 113 18.40 -2.91 15.60
N VAL A 114 19.56 -2.32 15.35
CA VAL A 114 20.62 -2.87 14.51
C VAL A 114 21.95 -2.83 15.23
N ASP A 115 22.68 -3.93 15.14
CA ASP A 115 24.06 -4.02 15.54
C ASP A 115 24.92 -4.32 14.30
N LEU A 116 26.07 -3.65 14.17
CA LEU A 116 27.03 -3.81 13.07
C LEU A 116 28.39 -4.24 13.63
N TRP A 117 28.96 -5.26 12.99
CA TRP A 117 30.31 -5.75 13.26
C TRP A 117 31.17 -5.68 12.00
N GLN A 118 32.45 -5.38 12.22
CA GLN A 118 33.52 -5.63 11.27
C GLN A 118 34.36 -6.79 11.82
N ASP A 119 34.42 -7.88 11.06
CA ASP A 119 34.98 -9.17 11.47
C ASP A 119 34.35 -9.69 12.78
N GLN A 120 34.99 -9.47 13.92
CA GLN A 120 34.49 -9.82 15.25
C GLN A 120 34.41 -8.61 16.19
N GLN A 121 34.78 -7.42 15.72
CA GLN A 121 34.72 -6.18 16.48
C GLN A 121 33.35 -5.54 16.30
N HIS A 122 32.67 -5.25 17.41
CA HIS A 122 31.42 -4.48 17.39
C HIS A 122 31.72 -3.01 17.09
N CYS A 123 31.09 -2.48 16.06
CA CYS A 123 31.34 -1.12 15.55
C CYS A 123 30.22 -0.16 15.95
N LEU A 124 28.97 -0.63 15.94
CA LEU A 124 27.79 0.20 16.16
C LEU A 124 26.65 -0.64 16.73
N ARG A 125 25.95 -0.08 17.73
CA ARG A 125 24.55 -0.40 18.02
C ARG A 125 23.73 0.86 17.78
N TYR A 126 22.65 0.72 17.02
CA TYR A 126 21.71 1.80 16.80
C TYR A 126 20.29 1.28 16.96
N THR A 127 19.44 2.09 17.57
CA THR A 127 18.01 1.82 17.68
C THR A 127 17.27 2.99 17.06
N ARG A 128 16.27 2.68 16.25
CA ARG A 128 15.33 3.64 15.66
C ARG A 128 14.92 4.75 16.63
N GLN A 129 14.75 5.97 16.13
CA GLN A 129 14.20 7.07 16.92
C GLN A 129 12.67 7.07 16.94
N ARG A 130 12.06 6.64 15.82
CA ARG A 130 10.60 6.60 15.65
C ARG A 130 10.21 5.25 15.06
N ARG A 131 9.09 4.70 15.52
CA ARG A 131 8.54 3.47 14.98
C ARG A 131 8.18 3.61 13.50
N LYS A 132 8.38 2.55 12.72
CA LYS A 132 8.06 2.42 11.28
C LYS A 132 8.82 3.34 10.31
N LYS A 133 9.44 4.41 10.81
CA LYS A 133 10.14 5.39 9.98
C LYS A 133 11.64 5.11 10.05
N PRO A 134 12.29 4.75 8.93
CA PRO A 134 13.73 4.61 8.90
C PRO A 134 14.42 5.88 9.41
N SER A 135 15.44 5.69 10.23
CA SER A 135 16.26 6.77 10.79
C SER A 135 17.74 6.38 10.72
N THR A 136 18.61 7.37 10.89
CA THR A 136 20.05 7.21 10.65
C THR A 136 20.85 7.11 11.94
N SER A 137 21.87 6.25 11.92
CA SER A 137 22.92 6.23 12.93
C SER A 137 23.86 7.44 12.79
N ALA A 138 24.65 7.68 13.84
CA ALA A 138 25.88 8.45 13.68
C ALA A 138 26.79 7.79 12.62
N ILE A 139 27.65 8.58 11.98
CA ILE A 139 28.66 8.07 11.05
C ILE A 139 29.70 7.30 11.88
N VAL A 140 30.05 6.10 11.44
CA VAL A 140 31.10 5.27 12.01
C VAL A 140 32.14 4.95 10.94
N ALA A 141 33.41 4.84 11.32
CA ALA A 141 34.49 4.49 10.40
C ALA A 141 34.74 2.98 10.41
N LEU A 142 34.74 2.35 9.23
CA LEU A 142 35.19 0.97 9.06
C LEU A 142 36.64 0.96 8.58
N SER A 143 37.55 0.35 9.34
CA SER A 143 38.97 0.30 8.98
C SER A 143 39.25 -0.86 8.04
N LEU A 144 39.10 -0.61 6.73
CA LEU A 144 39.27 -1.64 5.70
C LEU A 144 40.75 -1.91 5.42
N LYS A 145 41.08 -3.19 5.30
CA LYS A 145 42.37 -3.69 4.81
C LYS A 145 42.26 -4.03 3.32
N PRO A 146 43.37 -4.02 2.55
CA PRO A 146 43.38 -4.58 1.21
C PRO A 146 42.89 -6.04 1.23
N GLY A 147 41.96 -6.37 0.34
CA GLY A 147 41.28 -7.67 0.30
C GLY A 147 39.85 -7.61 0.85
N GLN A 148 39.35 -8.74 1.34
CA GLN A 148 37.99 -8.86 1.85
C GLN A 148 37.92 -8.47 3.33
N ASN A 149 36.93 -7.65 3.68
CA ASN A 149 36.63 -7.24 5.05
C ASN A 149 35.20 -7.67 5.35
N ARG A 150 35.01 -8.48 6.39
CA ARG A 150 33.70 -9.07 6.68
C ARG A 150 32.85 -8.08 7.47
N LEU A 151 31.62 -7.88 7.02
CA LEU A 151 30.58 -7.19 7.78
C LEU A 151 29.49 -8.17 8.18
N ALA A 152 28.97 -7.98 9.40
CA ALA A 152 27.80 -8.69 9.88
C ALA A 152 26.83 -7.70 10.54
N ILE A 153 25.55 -7.96 10.37
CA ILE A 153 24.45 -7.22 10.97
C ILE A 153 23.55 -8.17 11.74
N HIS A 154 23.08 -7.72 12.89
CA HIS A 154 21.98 -8.35 13.65
C HIS A 154 20.86 -7.33 13.77
N LEU A 155 19.71 -7.67 13.20
CA LEU A 155 18.51 -6.86 13.20
C LEU A 155 17.50 -7.44 14.18
N GLN A 156 16.89 -6.58 14.99
CA GLN A 156 15.96 -6.98 16.05
C GLN A 156 14.77 -6.03 16.12
N GLU A 157 13.56 -6.58 16.27
CA GLU A 157 12.34 -5.80 16.43
C GLU A 157 11.23 -6.56 17.18
N LEU A 158 10.29 -5.84 17.78
CA LEU A 158 9.01 -6.40 18.22
C LEU A 158 8.03 -6.52 17.04
N ALA A 159 7.58 -7.73 16.76
CA ALA A 159 6.50 -8.00 15.80
C ALA A 159 5.18 -7.46 16.35
N VAL A 160 4.71 -6.34 15.79
CA VAL A 160 3.42 -5.75 16.13
C VAL A 160 2.77 -5.21 14.85
N ARG A 161 1.77 -5.90 14.30
CA ARG A 161 1.08 -5.50 13.06
C ARG A 161 2.06 -5.23 11.91
N ASP A 162 1.90 -4.12 11.20
CA ASP A 162 2.82 -3.64 10.19
C ASP A 162 4.16 -3.26 10.82
N THR A 163 5.12 -4.18 10.68
CA THR A 163 6.47 -4.05 11.25
C THR A 163 7.47 -4.00 10.09
N PRO A 164 7.91 -2.80 9.68
CA PRO A 164 9.08 -2.67 8.83
C PRO A 164 10.26 -3.37 9.51
N PHE A 165 10.94 -4.24 8.78
CA PHE A 165 12.07 -5.00 9.30
C PHE A 165 13.19 -4.92 8.27
N LEU A 166 13.95 -3.83 8.36
CA LEU A 166 14.86 -3.40 7.31
C LEU A 166 16.12 -2.71 7.83
N PHE A 167 17.18 -2.78 7.03
CA PHE A 167 18.36 -1.94 7.19
C PHE A 167 19.00 -1.61 5.83
N ALA A 168 19.76 -0.52 5.78
CA ALA A 168 20.68 -0.21 4.69
C ALA A 168 22.00 0.32 5.27
N LEU A 169 23.11 0.04 4.59
CA LEU A 169 24.42 0.58 4.90
C LEU A 169 24.83 1.51 3.77
N GLN A 170 25.08 2.78 4.08
CA GLN A 170 25.48 3.80 3.13
C GLN A 170 26.92 4.23 3.39
N ILE A 171 27.72 4.29 2.33
CA ILE A 171 29.06 4.86 2.32
C ILE A 171 28.92 6.36 2.09
N MET A 172 29.47 7.19 2.99
CA MET A 172 29.28 8.64 2.95
C MET A 172 30.21 9.34 1.95
N ASP A 173 31.46 8.85 1.84
CA ASP A 173 32.52 9.41 1.00
C ASP A 173 33.33 8.28 0.36
N ASP A 174 33.83 8.48 -0.86
CA ASP A 174 34.88 7.67 -1.51
C ASP A 174 34.55 6.15 -1.61
N ALA A 175 33.42 5.83 -2.27
CA ALA A 175 33.10 4.45 -2.66
C ALA A 175 34.01 3.91 -3.79
N ASP A 176 34.88 4.75 -4.35
CA ASP A 176 35.76 4.38 -5.44
C ASP A 176 36.72 3.27 -5.02
N GLY A 177 36.79 2.22 -5.85
CA GLY A 177 37.61 1.05 -5.58
C GLY A 177 37.06 0.11 -4.51
N ILE A 178 35.89 0.41 -3.90
CA ILE A 178 35.16 -0.51 -3.04
C ILE A 178 34.25 -1.40 -3.89
N ARG A 179 34.32 -2.71 -3.64
CA ARG A 179 33.43 -3.71 -4.25
C ARG A 179 32.73 -4.51 -3.16
N ILE A 180 31.63 -5.16 -3.51
CA ILE A 180 30.82 -5.97 -2.60
C ILE A 180 30.86 -7.42 -3.08
N ALA A 181 31.24 -8.32 -2.19
CA ALA A 181 31.22 -9.77 -2.42
C ALA A 181 30.34 -10.44 -1.35
N VAL A 182 29.71 -11.55 -1.71
CA VAL A 182 28.91 -12.31 -0.75
C VAL A 182 29.78 -13.34 -0.03
N PRO A 183 29.50 -13.69 1.25
CA PRO A 183 30.22 -14.72 1.97
C PRO A 183 30.06 -16.08 1.28
N GLY A 184 31.19 -16.69 0.90
CA GLY A 184 31.23 -17.97 0.20
C GLY A 184 32.39 -18.07 -0.79
N HIS A 185 32.31 -19.01 -1.72
CA HIS A 185 33.32 -19.19 -2.77
C HIS A 185 33.28 -17.99 -3.75
N PRO A 186 34.43 -17.41 -4.17
CA PRO A 186 34.45 -16.23 -5.04
C PRO A 186 33.64 -16.38 -6.35
N ALA A 187 33.64 -17.57 -6.94
CA ALA A 187 32.85 -17.86 -8.15
C ALA A 187 31.34 -17.62 -7.95
N ALA A 188 30.81 -17.83 -6.74
CA ALA A 188 29.40 -17.58 -6.45
C ALA A 188 29.06 -16.09 -6.54
N THR A 189 29.99 -15.20 -6.14
CA THR A 189 29.80 -13.76 -6.32
C THR A 189 29.71 -13.41 -7.81
N SER A 190 30.63 -13.93 -8.64
CA SER A 190 30.61 -13.71 -10.09
C SER A 190 29.31 -14.18 -10.75
N SER A 191 28.82 -15.37 -10.39
CA SER A 191 27.54 -15.91 -10.87
C SER A 191 26.36 -15.01 -10.48
N LEU A 192 26.30 -14.55 -9.23
CA LEU A 192 25.23 -13.69 -8.75
C LEU A 192 25.26 -12.29 -9.40
N VAL A 193 26.45 -11.75 -9.64
CA VAL A 193 26.61 -10.47 -10.37
C VAL A 193 26.03 -10.56 -11.76
N SER A 194 26.39 -11.60 -12.52
CA SER A 194 25.91 -11.76 -13.90
C SER A 194 24.40 -11.99 -13.95
N THR A 195 23.83 -12.81 -13.06
CA THR A 195 22.38 -13.05 -13.00
C THR A 195 21.59 -11.82 -12.56
N THR A 196 22.05 -11.09 -11.54
CA THR A 196 21.39 -9.85 -11.07
C THR A 196 21.38 -8.80 -12.17
N THR A 197 22.54 -8.57 -12.80
CA THR A 197 22.68 -7.61 -13.90
C THR A 197 21.79 -7.97 -15.10
N TRP A 198 21.69 -9.26 -15.43
CA TRP A 198 20.82 -9.73 -16.50
C TRP A 198 19.34 -9.50 -16.17
N LEU A 199 18.89 -9.84 -14.95
CA LEU A 199 17.51 -9.61 -14.52
C LEU A 199 17.14 -8.13 -14.50
N ASP A 200 18.01 -7.26 -13.98
CA ASP A 200 17.75 -5.82 -13.85
C ASP A 200 17.66 -5.11 -15.22
N ASN A 201 18.36 -5.64 -16.24
CA ASN A 201 18.41 -5.06 -17.58
C ASN A 201 17.43 -5.69 -18.58
N LEU A 202 16.48 -6.52 -18.14
CA LEU A 202 15.43 -7.02 -19.03
C LEU A 202 14.57 -5.87 -19.54
N THR A 203 14.40 -5.82 -20.86
CA THR A 203 13.45 -4.95 -21.56
C THR A 203 12.12 -5.69 -21.70
N VAL A 204 11.02 -4.98 -21.48
CA VAL A 204 9.68 -5.55 -21.48
C VAL A 204 8.86 -4.89 -22.58
N SER A 205 8.14 -5.71 -23.34
CA SER A 205 7.06 -5.27 -24.23
C SER A 205 5.74 -5.90 -23.81
N THR A 206 4.65 -5.53 -24.47
CA THR A 206 3.32 -6.08 -24.18
C THR A 206 3.20 -7.58 -24.47
N SER A 207 4.09 -8.12 -25.30
CA SER A 207 4.07 -9.49 -25.81
C SER A 207 5.39 -10.23 -25.67
N GLY A 208 6.36 -9.68 -24.92
CA GLY A 208 7.66 -10.32 -24.79
C GLY A 208 8.61 -9.70 -23.78
N LEU A 209 9.69 -10.43 -23.54
CA LEU A 209 10.89 -9.98 -22.83
C LEU A 209 12.07 -10.03 -23.77
N GLU A 210 12.96 -9.06 -23.66
CA GLU A 210 14.21 -8.97 -24.41
C GLU A 210 15.39 -8.70 -23.48
N SER A 211 16.57 -9.12 -23.90
CA SER A 211 17.84 -8.95 -23.18
C SER A 211 19.00 -8.80 -24.16
N ASP A 212 20.02 -8.04 -23.77
CA ASP A 212 21.21 -7.83 -24.61
C ASP A 212 22.03 -9.12 -24.81
N CYS A 213 21.98 -10.03 -23.84
CA CYS A 213 22.68 -11.30 -23.82
C CYS A 213 21.77 -12.44 -23.30
N PRO A 214 22.03 -13.70 -23.69
CA PRO A 214 21.25 -14.83 -23.21
C PRO A 214 21.30 -14.97 -21.68
N PRO A 215 20.28 -15.61 -21.06
CA PRO A 215 20.26 -15.81 -19.62
C PRO A 215 21.50 -16.58 -19.15
N PRO A 216 22.15 -16.15 -18.05
CA PRO A 216 23.38 -16.77 -17.55
C PRO A 216 23.15 -18.15 -16.92
N CYS A 217 21.90 -18.50 -16.61
CA CYS A 217 21.49 -19.78 -16.05
C CYS A 217 20.09 -20.17 -16.57
N ALA A 218 19.56 -21.31 -16.12
CA ALA A 218 18.17 -21.65 -16.40
C ALA A 218 17.21 -20.62 -15.76
N VAL A 219 16.23 -20.17 -16.54
CA VAL A 219 15.24 -19.17 -16.14
C VAL A 219 13.84 -19.69 -16.41
N GLU A 220 12.97 -19.55 -15.42
CA GLU A 220 11.54 -19.83 -15.53
C GLU A 220 10.78 -18.51 -15.56
N THR A 221 9.88 -18.36 -16.52
CA THR A 221 8.99 -17.20 -16.64
C THR A 221 7.56 -17.66 -16.36
N THR A 222 6.88 -17.01 -15.41
CA THR A 222 5.45 -17.22 -15.15
C THR A 222 4.68 -16.02 -15.69
N LEU A 223 3.71 -16.27 -16.56
CA LEU A 223 2.78 -15.29 -17.11
C LEU A 223 1.45 -15.47 -16.39
N ASP A 224 1.07 -14.54 -15.51
CA ASP A 224 -0.21 -14.58 -14.81
C ASP A 224 -1.26 -13.80 -15.61
N ARG A 225 -2.34 -14.50 -15.95
CA ARG A 225 -3.49 -13.99 -16.68
C ARG A 225 -4.73 -14.10 -15.79
N PRO A 226 -5.80 -13.33 -16.04
CA PRO A 226 -7.02 -13.41 -15.23
C PRO A 226 -7.60 -14.83 -15.09
N SER A 227 -7.48 -15.65 -16.15
CA SER A 227 -8.03 -17.01 -16.17
C SER A 227 -7.08 -18.09 -15.65
N GLN A 228 -5.76 -17.89 -15.74
CA GLN A 228 -4.76 -18.90 -15.40
C GLN A 228 -3.33 -18.34 -15.40
N SER A 229 -2.41 -19.05 -14.73
CA SER A 229 -0.97 -18.82 -14.84
C SER A 229 -0.33 -19.81 -15.82
N VAL A 230 0.53 -19.32 -16.71
CA VAL A 230 1.28 -20.14 -17.68
C VAL A 230 2.77 -20.07 -17.37
N GLN A 231 3.41 -21.23 -17.21
CA GLN A 231 4.86 -21.30 -17.04
C GLN A 231 5.57 -21.56 -18.37
N ARG A 232 6.66 -20.84 -18.62
CA ARG A 232 7.54 -20.98 -19.78
C ARG A 232 8.99 -21.08 -19.32
N SER A 233 9.76 -21.96 -19.93
CA SER A 233 11.21 -22.00 -19.75
C SER A 233 11.85 -21.07 -20.77
N TRP A 234 12.71 -20.16 -20.32
CA TRP A 234 13.54 -19.36 -21.23
C TRP A 234 14.84 -20.13 -21.49
N LEU A 235 15.04 -20.56 -22.74
CA LEU A 235 16.13 -21.44 -23.09
C LEU A 235 17.47 -20.70 -23.07
N SER A 236 18.50 -21.40 -22.57
CA SER A 236 19.87 -20.90 -22.59
C SER A 236 20.33 -20.68 -24.04
N GLY A 237 20.72 -19.45 -24.36
CA GLY A 237 21.15 -19.03 -25.71
C GLY A 237 20.18 -18.09 -26.42
N GLU A 238 18.91 -18.02 -25.99
CA GLU A 238 17.94 -17.08 -26.54
C GLU A 238 18.03 -15.71 -25.86
N LYS A 239 17.88 -14.63 -26.64
CA LYS A 239 17.90 -13.25 -26.13
C LYS A 239 16.51 -12.65 -25.92
N SER A 240 15.48 -13.35 -26.38
CA SER A 240 14.09 -12.91 -26.33
C SER A 240 13.17 -14.06 -25.97
N LEU A 241 12.09 -13.77 -25.26
CA LEU A 241 10.99 -14.68 -24.99
C LEU A 241 9.68 -13.97 -25.35
N SER A 242 8.98 -14.46 -26.37
CA SER A 242 7.69 -13.89 -26.79
C SER A 242 6.50 -14.75 -26.36
N TRP A 243 5.34 -14.12 -26.23
CA TRP A 243 4.04 -14.76 -26.01
C TRP A 243 2.97 -14.15 -26.91
N HIS A 244 1.84 -14.84 -27.03
CA HIS A 244 0.70 -14.43 -27.88
C HIS A 244 -0.55 -14.10 -27.04
N GLU A 245 -0.43 -14.23 -25.72
CA GLU A 245 -1.48 -13.96 -24.75
C GLU A 245 -1.58 -12.45 -24.52
N ASP A 246 -2.63 -11.84 -25.05
CA ASP A 246 -2.84 -10.38 -25.00
C ASP A 246 -3.35 -9.88 -23.63
N ASP A 247 -3.63 -10.79 -22.70
CA ASP A 247 -4.18 -10.55 -21.35
C ASP A 247 -3.17 -10.86 -20.22
N VAL A 248 -1.88 -10.96 -20.54
CA VAL A 248 -0.81 -11.14 -19.52
C VAL A 248 -0.67 -9.86 -18.73
N PHE A 249 -1.03 -9.89 -17.46
CA PHE A 249 -0.94 -8.73 -16.58
C PHE A 249 0.33 -8.76 -15.71
N TYR A 250 0.64 -9.90 -15.09
CA TYR A 250 1.93 -10.07 -14.40
C TYR A 250 2.86 -10.99 -15.18
N CYS A 251 4.12 -10.59 -15.23
CA CYS A 251 5.22 -11.42 -15.68
C CYS A 251 6.23 -11.56 -14.55
N ARG A 252 6.55 -12.80 -14.17
CA ARG A 252 7.53 -13.12 -13.13
C ARG A 252 8.67 -13.92 -13.72
N VAL A 253 9.86 -13.37 -13.68
CA VAL A 253 11.10 -14.00 -14.18
C VAL A 253 11.90 -14.50 -12.99
N GLU A 254 12.16 -15.81 -12.93
CA GLU A 254 12.88 -16.45 -11.84
C GLU A 254 14.14 -17.17 -12.36
N ALA A 255 15.29 -16.79 -11.82
CA ALA A 255 16.59 -17.41 -12.10
C ALA A 255 17.04 -18.26 -10.91
N LYS A 256 17.49 -19.50 -11.18
CA LYS A 256 18.02 -20.43 -10.17
C LYS A 256 19.53 -20.53 -10.31
N ILE A 257 20.28 -19.98 -9.35
CA ILE A 257 21.74 -19.88 -9.42
C ILE A 257 22.36 -19.99 -8.01
N GLU A 258 23.45 -20.74 -7.86
CA GLU A 258 24.12 -20.98 -6.55
C GLU A 258 23.17 -21.46 -5.42
N GLY A 259 22.16 -22.26 -5.79
CA GLY A 259 21.11 -22.72 -4.85
C GLY A 259 20.16 -21.62 -4.37
N GLN A 260 20.22 -20.43 -4.96
CA GLN A 260 19.37 -19.27 -4.67
C GLN A 260 18.29 -19.10 -5.74
N ARG A 261 17.24 -18.36 -5.39
CA ARG A 261 16.15 -17.97 -6.30
C ARG A 261 16.12 -16.44 -6.39
N LEU A 262 16.48 -15.90 -7.54
CA LEU A 262 16.39 -14.47 -7.83
C LEU A 262 15.13 -14.25 -8.67
N ARG A 263 14.32 -13.26 -8.29
CA ARG A 263 12.99 -13.07 -8.88
C ARG A 263 12.73 -11.61 -9.18
N ARG A 264 12.44 -11.30 -10.45
CA ARG A 264 11.91 -10.00 -10.88
C ARG A 264 10.41 -10.15 -11.20
N GLN A 265 9.61 -9.20 -10.73
CA GLN A 265 8.18 -9.12 -11.02
C GLN A 265 7.88 -7.85 -11.80
N ILE A 266 7.03 -8.00 -12.83
CA ILE A 266 6.74 -6.99 -13.83
C ILE A 266 5.22 -6.97 -14.04
N GLU A 267 4.66 -5.78 -14.17
CA GLU A 267 3.26 -5.52 -14.51
C GLU A 267 3.18 -4.91 -15.91
N ILE A 268 2.23 -5.37 -16.71
CA ILE A 268 1.93 -4.89 -18.06
C ILE A 268 0.51 -4.31 -18.05
N PRO A 269 0.32 -3.08 -17.55
CA PRO A 269 -1.01 -2.52 -17.31
C PRO A 269 -1.85 -2.32 -18.57
N SER A 270 -1.21 -2.22 -19.74
CA SER A 270 -1.89 -2.11 -21.03
C SER A 270 -2.78 -3.31 -21.35
N ASN A 271 -2.49 -4.47 -20.76
CA ASN A 271 -3.24 -5.70 -20.95
C ASN A 271 -4.40 -5.83 -19.95
N LEU A 272 -4.50 -4.92 -18.97
CA LEU A 272 -5.60 -4.88 -18.02
C LEU A 272 -6.78 -4.12 -18.61
N SER A 273 -7.87 -4.85 -18.88
CA SER A 273 -9.13 -4.27 -19.35
C SER A 273 -10.05 -3.95 -18.18
N CYS A 274 -10.80 -2.85 -18.30
CA CYS A 274 -11.95 -2.61 -17.42
C CYS A 274 -13.09 -3.55 -17.81
N SER A 275 -13.75 -4.15 -16.82
CA SER A 275 -14.92 -4.98 -17.08
C SER A 275 -16.06 -4.12 -17.62
N ALA A 276 -16.66 -4.59 -18.72
CA ALA A 276 -17.88 -4.01 -19.23
C ALA A 276 -19.04 -4.29 -18.26
N PRO A 277 -20.05 -3.41 -18.23
CA PRO A 277 -21.25 -3.69 -17.47
C PRO A 277 -22.00 -4.92 -18.01
N GLY A 278 -22.55 -5.71 -17.09
CA GLY A 278 -23.40 -6.87 -17.41
C GLY A 278 -24.82 -6.46 -17.82
N GLU A 279 -25.72 -7.44 -17.95
CA GLU A 279 -27.16 -7.21 -18.16
C GLU A 279 -27.81 -6.54 -16.93
N SER A 280 -29.14 -6.60 -16.80
CA SER A 280 -29.93 -5.84 -15.79
C SER A 280 -29.30 -5.79 -14.39
N LEU A 281 -29.54 -4.71 -13.62
CA LEU A 281 -28.99 -4.54 -12.26
C LEU A 281 -29.23 -5.76 -11.35
N THR A 282 -30.39 -6.41 -11.49
CA THR A 282 -30.74 -7.63 -10.76
C THR A 282 -29.82 -8.80 -11.12
N ASP A 283 -29.61 -9.04 -12.42
CA ASP A 283 -28.75 -10.12 -12.91
C ASP A 283 -27.29 -9.86 -12.55
N TYR A 284 -26.85 -8.60 -12.65
CA TYR A 284 -25.52 -8.17 -12.22
C TYR A 284 -25.29 -8.44 -10.74
N ARG A 285 -26.20 -8.02 -9.84
CA ARG A 285 -26.08 -8.26 -8.40
C ARG A 285 -26.07 -9.74 -8.08
N LYS A 286 -26.84 -10.56 -8.81
CA LYS A 286 -26.81 -12.01 -8.65
C LYS A 286 -25.45 -12.58 -9.05
N ALA A 287 -24.93 -12.22 -10.22
CA ALA A 287 -23.62 -12.67 -10.69
C ALA A 287 -22.48 -12.25 -9.75
N TYR A 288 -22.52 -11.02 -9.26
CA TYR A 288 -21.59 -10.47 -8.25
C TYR A 288 -21.57 -11.33 -6.98
N LEU A 289 -22.74 -11.65 -6.44
CA LEU A 289 -22.85 -12.49 -5.23
C LEU A 289 -22.40 -13.92 -5.50
N THR A 290 -22.69 -14.47 -6.69
CA THR A 290 -22.18 -15.79 -7.10
C THR A 290 -20.66 -15.79 -7.16
N GLY A 291 -20.03 -14.72 -7.66
CA GLY A 291 -18.57 -14.54 -7.63
C GLY A 291 -18.02 -14.66 -6.22
N ILE A 292 -18.61 -13.93 -5.26
CA ILE A 292 -18.21 -14.01 -3.84
C ILE A 292 -18.51 -15.39 -3.23
N ALA A 293 -19.64 -16.01 -3.56
CA ALA A 293 -20.06 -17.31 -3.03
C ALA A 293 -19.23 -18.50 -3.57
N THR A 294 -18.57 -18.34 -4.71
CA THR A 294 -17.77 -19.38 -5.36
C THR A 294 -16.28 -19.22 -5.13
N THR A 295 -15.78 -18.01 -4.86
CA THR A 295 -14.36 -17.78 -4.74
C THR A 295 -13.83 -18.25 -3.37
N PRO A 296 -13.01 -19.32 -3.31
CA PRO A 296 -12.25 -19.63 -2.11
C PRO A 296 -11.02 -18.72 -2.15
N ASN A 297 -11.22 -17.44 -1.85
CA ASN A 297 -10.07 -16.53 -1.75
C ASN A 297 -9.22 -17.03 -0.59
N GLY A 298 -7.92 -17.26 -0.83
CA GLY A 298 -6.95 -17.70 0.19
C GLY A 298 -6.76 -16.74 1.38
N ASP A 299 -7.63 -15.74 1.51
CA ASP A 299 -7.85 -14.90 2.70
C ASP A 299 -9.07 -15.44 3.47
N PRO A 300 -8.85 -16.13 4.59
CA PRO A 300 -9.93 -16.70 5.38
C PRO A 300 -10.94 -15.66 5.91
N ALA A 301 -10.56 -14.38 6.04
CA ALA A 301 -11.51 -13.31 6.42
C ALA A 301 -12.64 -13.15 5.38
N ARG A 302 -12.35 -13.46 4.11
CA ARG A 302 -13.33 -13.37 3.02
C ARG A 302 -14.27 -14.57 2.94
N SER A 303 -13.94 -15.68 3.61
CA SER A 303 -14.81 -16.85 3.60
C SER A 303 -16.10 -16.67 4.41
N LEU A 304 -16.13 -15.79 5.43
CA LEU A 304 -17.38 -15.43 6.11
C LEU A 304 -18.33 -14.64 5.19
N PHE A 305 -17.79 -13.80 4.31
CA PHE A 305 -18.59 -13.08 3.31
C PHE A 305 -19.17 -14.03 2.26
N ALA A 306 -18.46 -15.10 1.91
CA ALA A 306 -18.99 -16.14 1.04
C ALA A 306 -20.20 -16.86 1.66
N ILE A 307 -20.21 -17.06 2.99
CA ILE A 307 -21.38 -17.58 3.72
C ILE A 307 -22.55 -16.59 3.62
N LEU A 308 -22.32 -15.29 3.87
CA LEU A 308 -23.36 -14.26 3.71
C LEU A 308 -23.94 -14.23 2.29
N ALA A 309 -23.10 -14.34 1.26
CA ALA A 309 -23.52 -14.36 -0.13
C ALA A 309 -24.40 -15.59 -0.43
N ARG A 310 -23.99 -16.80 0.00
CA ARG A 310 -24.79 -18.02 -0.18
C ARG A 310 -26.12 -17.97 0.56
N HIS A 311 -26.12 -17.45 1.79
CA HIS A 311 -27.33 -17.28 2.57
C HIS A 311 -28.35 -16.39 1.85
N LEU A 312 -27.90 -15.30 1.23
CA LEU A 312 -28.76 -14.40 0.45
C LEU A 312 -29.23 -15.02 -0.88
N LEU A 313 -28.41 -15.85 -1.51
CA LEU A 313 -28.74 -16.55 -2.76
C LEU A 313 -29.66 -17.77 -2.53
N GLU A 314 -30.03 -18.08 -1.28
CA GLU A 314 -30.75 -19.29 -0.88
C GLU A 314 -30.03 -20.58 -1.35
N GLU A 315 -28.70 -20.52 -1.47
CA GLU A 315 -27.87 -21.68 -1.78
C GLU A 315 -27.69 -22.54 -0.52
N ALA A 316 -27.57 -23.86 -0.71
CA ALA A 316 -27.26 -24.76 0.40
C ALA A 316 -25.87 -24.46 0.98
N ASP A 317 -25.73 -24.60 2.31
CA ASP A 317 -24.45 -24.50 3.00
C ASP A 317 -23.45 -25.50 2.38
N LYS A 318 -22.21 -25.06 2.20
CA LYS A 318 -21.12 -25.93 1.70
C LYS A 318 -20.35 -26.53 2.88
N GLU A 319 -19.73 -27.69 2.67
CA GLU A 319 -18.83 -28.30 3.68
C GLU A 319 -17.70 -27.35 4.11
N SER A 320 -17.23 -26.51 3.19
CA SER A 320 -16.24 -25.46 3.44
C SER A 320 -16.67 -24.42 4.48
N ASP A 321 -17.97 -24.26 4.71
CA ASP A 321 -18.53 -23.17 5.50
C ASP A 321 -18.28 -23.38 6.98
N GLU A 322 -18.20 -24.64 7.42
CA GLU A 322 -17.79 -24.97 8.78
C GLU A 322 -16.31 -24.62 9.03
N GLY A 323 -15.44 -24.86 8.05
CA GLY A 323 -14.03 -24.47 8.13
C GLY A 323 -13.86 -22.95 8.17
N ALA A 324 -14.60 -22.23 7.32
CA ALA A 324 -14.64 -20.77 7.29
C ALA A 324 -15.14 -20.17 8.61
N LEU A 325 -16.21 -20.74 9.16
CA LEU A 325 -16.74 -20.36 10.47
C LEU A 325 -15.70 -20.61 11.57
N GLN A 326 -15.12 -21.80 11.64
CA GLN A 326 -14.13 -22.15 12.67
C GLN A 326 -12.92 -21.21 12.63
N GLU A 327 -12.39 -20.94 11.44
CA GLU A 327 -11.25 -20.03 11.29
C GLU A 327 -11.62 -18.59 11.69
N GLY A 328 -12.81 -18.12 11.33
CA GLY A 328 -13.35 -16.83 11.77
C GLY A 328 -13.45 -16.72 13.30
N LEU A 329 -13.97 -17.77 13.95
CA LEU A 329 -14.09 -17.84 15.40
C LEU A 329 -12.72 -17.88 16.09
N ASP A 330 -11.75 -18.63 15.55
CA ASP A 330 -10.40 -18.73 16.09
C ASP A 330 -9.65 -17.39 15.98
N HIS A 331 -9.83 -16.65 14.88
CA HIS A 331 -9.22 -15.33 14.71
C HIS A 331 -9.75 -14.32 15.72
N VAL A 332 -11.07 -14.31 15.95
CA VAL A 332 -11.70 -13.42 16.93
C VAL A 332 -11.32 -13.82 18.37
N SER A 333 -11.40 -15.12 18.68
CA SER A 333 -11.06 -15.64 20.01
C SER A 333 -9.58 -15.46 20.34
N GLY A 334 -8.70 -15.57 19.32
CA GLY A 334 -7.27 -15.29 19.41
C GLY A 334 -6.91 -13.81 19.48
N ARG A 335 -7.89 -12.89 19.38
CA ARG A 335 -7.69 -11.44 19.40
C ARG A 335 -6.62 -10.99 18.41
N LEU A 336 -6.64 -11.60 17.23
CA LEU A 336 -5.74 -11.28 16.13
C LEU A 336 -6.09 -9.90 15.56
N ASP A 337 -5.11 -9.17 15.01
CA ASP A 337 -5.41 -7.86 14.39
C ASP A 337 -6.49 -8.00 13.31
N CYS A 338 -7.38 -7.01 13.25
CA CYS A 338 -8.62 -7.02 12.46
C CYS A 338 -9.69 -8.06 12.91
N ALA A 339 -9.66 -8.52 14.16
CA ALA A 339 -10.72 -9.39 14.70
C ALA A 339 -12.11 -8.72 14.71
N ASP A 340 -12.18 -7.40 14.86
CA ASP A 340 -13.39 -6.60 14.75
C ASP A 340 -14.09 -6.76 13.39
N PHE A 341 -13.33 -6.90 12.30
CA PHE A 341 -13.89 -7.11 10.95
C PHE A 341 -14.65 -8.43 10.85
N ARG A 342 -14.07 -9.49 11.40
CA ARG A 342 -14.68 -10.84 11.41
C ARG A 342 -15.82 -10.92 12.41
N LEU A 343 -15.67 -10.29 13.58
CA LEU A 343 -16.74 -10.20 14.56
C LEU A 343 -17.98 -9.51 13.96
N ALA A 344 -17.79 -8.43 13.20
CA ALA A 344 -18.90 -7.74 12.53
C ALA A 344 -19.67 -8.66 11.56
N ALA A 345 -18.95 -9.51 10.81
CA ALA A 345 -19.56 -10.49 9.92
C ALA A 345 -20.27 -11.62 10.69
N LEU A 346 -19.66 -12.14 11.77
CA LEU A 346 -20.25 -13.18 12.61
C LEU A 346 -21.53 -12.69 13.32
N LEU A 347 -21.53 -11.45 13.84
CA LEU A 347 -22.71 -10.85 14.45
C LEU A 347 -23.83 -10.64 13.42
N ARG A 348 -23.47 -10.24 12.18
CA ARG A 348 -24.44 -10.13 11.08
C ARG A 348 -25.05 -11.48 10.71
N LEU A 349 -24.24 -12.53 10.53
CA LEU A 349 -24.73 -13.90 10.32
C LEU A 349 -25.68 -14.35 11.44
N TYR A 350 -25.31 -14.08 12.70
CA TYR A 350 -26.14 -14.41 13.86
C TYR A 350 -27.49 -13.67 13.82
N ALA A 351 -27.46 -12.36 13.58
CA ALA A 351 -28.65 -11.50 13.54
C ALA A 351 -29.60 -11.87 12.38
N LEU A 352 -29.06 -12.28 11.23
CA LEU A 352 -29.83 -12.76 10.07
C LEU A 352 -30.43 -14.16 10.26
N GLY A 353 -30.17 -14.83 11.38
CA GLY A 353 -30.73 -16.16 11.63
C GLY A 353 -29.94 -17.32 11.00
N TRP A 354 -28.75 -17.07 10.43
CA TRP A 354 -27.95 -18.11 9.80
C TRP A 354 -27.39 -19.14 10.82
N GLY A 355 -27.18 -20.36 10.33
CA GLY A 355 -26.51 -21.45 11.04
C GLY A 355 -27.40 -22.28 11.97
N HIS A 356 -26.99 -23.52 12.21
CA HIS A 356 -27.64 -24.41 13.17
C HIS A 356 -27.38 -23.99 14.64
N PRO A 357 -28.15 -24.48 15.62
CA PRO A 357 -28.02 -24.06 17.03
C PRO A 357 -26.60 -24.14 17.60
N GLU A 358 -25.81 -25.15 17.22
CA GLU A 358 -24.42 -25.31 17.67
C GLU A 358 -23.49 -24.21 17.13
N GLN A 359 -23.57 -23.91 15.84
CA GLN A 359 -22.80 -22.84 15.19
C GLN A 359 -23.16 -21.48 15.77
N ARG A 360 -24.46 -21.22 15.92
CA ARG A 360 -24.98 -20.00 16.56
C ARG A 360 -24.47 -19.86 18.00
N ASN A 361 -24.42 -20.96 18.76
CA ASN A 361 -23.88 -20.95 20.11
C ASN A 361 -22.37 -20.64 20.13
N ARG A 362 -21.59 -21.17 19.19
CA ARG A 362 -20.16 -20.84 19.07
C ARG A 362 -19.94 -19.37 18.75
N ILE A 363 -20.69 -18.78 17.82
CA ILE A 363 -20.67 -17.33 17.53
C ILE A 363 -20.99 -16.53 18.80
N ARG A 364 -22.06 -16.90 19.51
CA ARG A 364 -22.42 -16.27 20.79
C ARG A 364 -21.28 -16.33 21.80
N MET A 365 -20.68 -17.51 22.02
CA MET A 365 -19.59 -17.66 23.00
C MET A 365 -18.36 -16.84 22.63
N THR A 366 -18.01 -16.78 21.34
CA THR A 366 -16.91 -15.93 20.85
C THR A 366 -17.20 -14.44 21.06
N ALA A 367 -18.43 -13.98 20.80
CA ALA A 367 -18.82 -12.60 21.08
C ALA A 367 -18.75 -12.27 22.59
N LEU A 368 -19.25 -13.14 23.46
CA LEU A 368 -19.20 -12.95 24.92
C LEU A 368 -17.76 -12.94 25.48
N GLY A 369 -16.83 -13.65 24.84
CA GLY A 369 -15.41 -13.71 25.23
C GLY A 369 -14.51 -12.68 24.55
N PHE A 370 -15.05 -11.81 23.69
CA PHE A 370 -14.26 -10.84 22.95
C PHE A 370 -13.84 -9.65 23.83
N ARG A 371 -12.81 -8.92 23.38
CA ARG A 371 -12.34 -7.66 23.96
C ARG A 371 -12.81 -6.51 23.07
N TYR A 372 -13.82 -5.77 23.50
CA TYR A 372 -14.49 -4.76 22.67
C TYR A 372 -13.78 -3.43 22.61
N TRP A 373 -12.95 -3.09 23.61
CA TRP A 373 -12.22 -1.82 23.59
C TRP A 373 -11.01 -1.84 24.53
N THR A 374 -10.27 -0.73 24.52
CA THR A 374 -9.00 -0.57 25.24
C THR A 374 -9.13 -0.57 26.77
N ASP A 375 -10.31 -0.23 27.30
CA ASP A 375 -10.61 -0.26 28.74
C ASP A 375 -10.88 -1.67 29.28
N GLU A 376 -10.94 -2.68 28.42
CA GLU A 376 -11.08 -4.08 28.80
C GLU A 376 -9.72 -4.79 28.88
N PRO A 377 -9.55 -5.78 29.78
CA PRO A 377 -8.27 -6.43 30.01
C PRO A 377 -7.79 -7.25 28.80
N GLY A 378 -6.49 -7.14 28.51
CA GLY A 378 -5.82 -7.90 27.47
C GLY A 378 -4.55 -7.23 26.95
N SER A 379 -3.65 -8.05 26.40
CA SER A 379 -2.49 -7.61 25.62
C SER A 379 -2.51 -8.33 24.28
N ASP A 380 -2.80 -7.57 23.23
CA ASP A 380 -2.97 -8.08 21.88
C ASP A 380 -2.43 -7.05 20.87
N ALA A 381 -2.40 -7.46 19.59
CA ALA A 381 -1.92 -6.62 18.50
C ALA A 381 -3.08 -5.90 17.78
N MET A 382 -4.29 -5.86 18.36
CA MET A 382 -5.46 -5.30 17.68
C MET A 382 -5.40 -3.77 17.60
N ALA A 383 -5.76 -3.25 16.44
CA ALA A 383 -5.81 -1.82 16.17
C ALA A 383 -7.16 -1.21 16.55
N PHE A 384 -7.19 -0.37 17.58
CA PHE A 384 -8.44 0.29 17.98
C PHE A 384 -8.66 1.67 17.34
N GLY A 385 -7.57 2.40 17.06
CA GLY A 385 -7.64 3.86 16.91
C GLY A 385 -7.82 4.44 15.50
N SER A 386 -7.89 3.65 14.42
CA SER A 386 -8.24 4.21 13.11
C SER A 386 -9.75 4.42 12.99
N GLU A 387 -10.20 5.27 12.07
CA GLU A 387 -11.61 5.65 11.96
C GLU A 387 -12.52 4.43 11.72
N ASN A 388 -12.15 3.57 10.76
CA ASN A 388 -12.86 2.34 10.48
C ASN A 388 -12.89 1.36 11.67
N HIS A 389 -11.75 1.13 12.34
CA HIS A 389 -11.69 0.23 13.51
C HIS A 389 -12.53 0.77 14.67
N THR A 390 -12.45 2.08 14.93
CA THR A 390 -13.18 2.73 16.02
C THR A 390 -14.67 2.44 15.91
N ILE A 391 -15.30 2.71 14.75
CA ILE A 391 -16.73 2.43 14.57
C ILE A 391 -17.04 0.94 14.50
N MET A 392 -16.12 0.10 14.00
CA MET A 392 -16.31 -1.35 13.96
C MET A 392 -16.39 -1.93 15.38
N PHE A 393 -15.46 -1.57 16.26
CA PHE A 393 -15.46 -2.01 17.66
C PHE A 393 -16.68 -1.48 18.42
N HIS A 394 -16.97 -0.18 18.31
CA HIS A 394 -18.14 0.43 18.97
C HIS A 394 -19.46 -0.19 18.49
N GLY A 395 -19.60 -0.38 17.17
CA GLY A 395 -20.78 -0.99 16.58
C GLY A 395 -20.95 -2.45 16.98
N CYS A 396 -19.87 -3.24 16.96
CA CYS A 396 -19.90 -4.62 17.45
C CYS A 396 -20.28 -4.69 18.93
N GLN A 397 -19.79 -3.77 19.77
CA GLN A 397 -20.11 -3.71 21.20
C GLN A 397 -21.60 -3.45 21.41
N HIS A 398 -22.15 -2.46 20.70
CA HIS A 398 -23.56 -2.11 20.76
C HIS A 398 -24.46 -3.26 20.29
N VAL A 399 -24.16 -3.84 19.12
CA VAL A 399 -24.94 -4.92 18.52
C VAL A 399 -24.87 -6.20 19.37
N ALA A 400 -23.68 -6.62 19.80
CA ALA A 400 -23.53 -7.83 20.61
C ALA A 400 -24.22 -7.70 21.98
N GLY A 401 -24.11 -6.54 22.63
CA GLY A 401 -24.83 -6.27 23.87
C GLY A 401 -26.35 -6.33 23.69
N GLY A 402 -26.87 -5.84 22.56
CA GLY A 402 -28.29 -5.92 22.20
C GLY A 402 -28.77 -7.33 21.88
N LEU A 403 -27.94 -8.17 21.26
CA LEU A 403 -28.24 -9.57 20.98
C LEU A 403 -28.25 -10.44 22.25
N PHE A 404 -27.44 -10.09 23.26
CA PHE A 404 -27.22 -10.90 24.47
C PHE A 404 -27.40 -10.11 25.78
N PRO A 405 -28.53 -9.40 25.99
CA PRO A 405 -28.65 -8.38 27.04
C PRO A 405 -28.51 -8.92 28.48
N SER A 406 -28.92 -10.16 28.72
CA SER A 406 -28.86 -10.82 30.02
C SER A 406 -27.57 -11.61 30.28
N GLU A 407 -26.69 -11.73 29.29
CA GLU A 407 -25.47 -12.53 29.38
C GLU A 407 -24.32 -11.73 30.00
N THR A 408 -23.32 -12.43 30.54
CA THR A 408 -22.08 -11.81 31.03
C THR A 408 -21.00 -11.90 29.98
N PHE A 409 -20.40 -10.76 29.64
CA PHE A 409 -19.24 -10.65 28.76
C PHE A 409 -17.99 -10.91 29.58
N THR A 410 -17.35 -12.06 29.36
CA THR A 410 -16.37 -12.64 30.29
C THR A 410 -15.07 -11.86 30.35
N THR A 411 -14.69 -11.14 29.28
CA THR A 411 -13.50 -10.28 29.28
C THR A 411 -13.67 -9.08 30.20
N SER A 412 -14.81 -8.39 30.14
CA SER A 412 -15.04 -7.16 30.90
C SER A 412 -15.73 -7.38 32.25
N GLY A 413 -16.42 -8.51 32.42
CA GLY A 413 -17.31 -8.78 33.54
C GLY A 413 -18.65 -8.04 33.47
N ARG A 414 -18.91 -7.29 32.39
CA ARG A 414 -20.16 -6.52 32.20
C ARG A 414 -21.30 -7.42 31.73
N SER A 415 -22.53 -7.05 32.07
CA SER A 415 -23.72 -7.58 31.42
C SER A 415 -23.83 -7.11 29.97
N GLY A 416 -24.60 -7.82 29.15
CA GLY A 416 -24.87 -7.40 27.77
C GLY A 416 -25.57 -6.05 27.68
N GLN A 417 -26.47 -5.74 28.62
CA GLN A 417 -27.10 -4.42 28.70
C GLN A 417 -26.07 -3.31 28.95
N GLU A 418 -25.12 -3.51 29.88
CA GLU A 418 -24.04 -2.54 30.12
C GLU A 418 -23.12 -2.38 28.89
N GLN A 419 -22.81 -3.47 28.17
CA GLN A 419 -22.05 -3.40 26.93
C GLN A 419 -22.80 -2.61 25.85
N LYS A 420 -24.11 -2.85 25.71
CA LYS A 420 -24.97 -2.15 24.77
C LYS A 420 -24.99 -0.65 25.04
N ASP A 421 -25.17 -0.25 26.30
CA ASP A 421 -25.27 1.15 26.72
C ASP A 421 -23.93 1.89 26.53
N LEU A 422 -22.82 1.23 26.85
CA LEU A 422 -21.48 1.77 26.60
C LEU A 422 -21.18 1.88 25.09
N GLY A 423 -21.51 0.85 24.32
CA GLY A 423 -21.40 0.85 22.86
C GLY A 423 -22.25 1.96 22.23
N ARG A 424 -23.49 2.17 22.72
CA ARG A 424 -24.37 3.26 22.28
C ARG A 424 -23.71 4.62 22.44
N ALA A 425 -23.18 4.90 23.63
CA ALA A 425 -22.53 6.20 23.92
C ALA A 425 -21.35 6.46 22.96
N ARG A 426 -20.51 5.44 22.74
CA ARG A 426 -19.34 5.52 21.86
C ARG A 426 -19.73 5.65 20.38
N CYS A 427 -20.75 4.92 19.94
CA CYS A 427 -21.30 5.06 18.59
C CYS A 427 -21.81 6.48 18.36
N LEU A 428 -22.59 7.04 19.28
CA LEU A 428 -23.12 8.40 19.11
C LEU A 428 -22.03 9.46 19.13
N GLU A 429 -21.02 9.33 19.99
CA GLU A 429 -19.85 10.21 19.98
C GLU A 429 -19.18 10.22 18.61
N TRP A 430 -18.86 9.03 18.07
CA TRP A 430 -18.25 8.90 16.75
C TRP A 430 -19.14 9.43 15.64
N LEU A 431 -20.44 9.07 15.64
CA LEU A 431 -21.40 9.49 14.61
C LEU A 431 -21.56 11.02 14.59
N ASN A 432 -21.69 11.64 15.76
CA ASN A 432 -21.82 13.09 15.89
C ASN A 432 -20.56 13.81 15.41
N GLU A 433 -19.38 13.26 15.70
CA GLU A 433 -18.11 13.79 15.21
C GLU A 433 -18.01 13.72 13.68
N ARG A 434 -18.42 12.60 13.05
CA ARG A 434 -18.44 12.47 11.58
C ARG A 434 -19.47 13.38 10.92
N HIS A 435 -20.60 13.66 11.56
CA HIS A 435 -21.55 14.68 11.07
C HIS A 435 -20.94 16.06 11.11
N ALA A 436 -20.34 16.44 12.25
CA ALA A 436 -19.79 17.77 12.47
C ALA A 436 -18.56 18.06 11.60
N GLN A 437 -17.66 17.09 11.47
CA GLN A 437 -16.35 17.31 10.86
C GLN A 437 -16.19 16.56 9.53
N GLY A 438 -16.89 15.45 9.33
CA GLY A 438 -16.67 14.55 8.20
C GLY A 438 -15.70 13.41 8.51
N PHE A 439 -15.32 12.68 7.47
CA PHE A 439 -14.45 11.50 7.55
C PHE A 439 -12.97 11.90 7.49
N THR A 440 -12.14 11.28 8.31
CA THR A 440 -10.68 11.36 8.25
C THR A 440 -10.11 10.38 7.22
N GLU A 441 -10.79 9.26 6.96
CA GLU A 441 -10.42 8.27 5.95
C GLU A 441 -11.21 8.48 4.63
N TYR A 442 -11.53 9.74 4.34
CA TYR A 442 -12.33 10.17 3.18
C TYR A 442 -11.86 9.52 1.87
N LEU A 443 -12.82 9.12 1.03
CA LEU A 443 -12.61 8.55 -0.31
C LEU A 443 -11.63 7.36 -0.36
N SER A 444 -11.34 6.72 0.78
CA SER A 444 -10.40 5.60 0.80
C SER A 444 -10.90 4.44 -0.04
N ALA A 445 -10.12 4.05 -1.04
CA ALA A 445 -10.37 2.92 -1.91
C ALA A 445 -10.60 1.61 -1.15
N SER A 446 -9.98 1.46 0.04
CA SER A 446 -10.00 0.23 0.83
C SER A 446 -10.82 0.32 2.11
N TYR A 447 -10.93 1.50 2.74
CA TYR A 447 -11.59 1.64 4.04
C TYR A 447 -13.03 2.15 3.98
N THR A 448 -13.46 2.73 2.86
CA THR A 448 -14.86 3.11 2.66
C THR A 448 -15.80 1.90 2.77
N PRO A 449 -15.54 0.73 2.14
CA PRO A 449 -16.40 -0.44 2.28
C PRO A 449 -16.46 -0.98 3.71
N ILE A 450 -15.34 -0.95 4.43
CA ILE A 450 -15.24 -1.38 5.84
C ILE A 450 -16.09 -0.50 6.74
N THR A 451 -15.97 0.83 6.57
CA THR A 451 -16.75 1.81 7.33
C THR A 451 -18.25 1.67 7.00
N ALA A 452 -18.59 1.48 5.72
CA ALA A 452 -19.96 1.24 5.30
C ALA A 452 -20.55 -0.03 5.96
N ALA A 453 -19.78 -1.13 6.04
CA ALA A 453 -20.21 -2.36 6.69
C ALA A 453 -20.55 -2.16 8.18
N ALA A 454 -19.73 -1.39 8.92
CA ALA A 454 -20.01 -1.05 10.31
C ALA A 454 -21.31 -0.22 10.44
N LEU A 455 -21.51 0.78 9.58
CA LEU A 455 -22.72 1.60 9.55
C LEU A 455 -23.97 0.79 9.17
N LEU A 456 -23.86 -0.18 8.25
CA LEU A 456 -24.97 -1.05 7.85
C LEU A 456 -25.41 -1.95 9.01
N ASN A 457 -24.48 -2.51 9.78
CA ASN A 457 -24.83 -3.25 10.99
C ASN A 457 -25.56 -2.38 12.03
N LEU A 458 -25.15 -1.11 12.19
CA LEU A 458 -25.86 -0.16 13.05
C LEU A 458 -27.25 0.20 12.50
N ALA A 459 -27.38 0.40 11.19
CA ALA A 459 -28.64 0.74 10.54
C ALA A 459 -29.68 -0.39 10.60
N ASP A 460 -29.22 -1.64 10.54
CA ASP A 460 -30.07 -2.83 10.52
C ASP A 460 -30.38 -3.35 11.93
N PHE A 461 -29.41 -3.37 12.85
CA PHE A 461 -29.51 -4.15 14.09
C PHE A 461 -29.50 -3.33 15.39
N SER A 462 -29.35 -2.01 15.31
CA SER A 462 -29.55 -1.15 16.49
C SER A 462 -31.04 -0.98 16.78
N ASP A 463 -31.48 -1.12 18.03
CA ASP A 463 -32.83 -0.74 18.44
C ASP A 463 -32.95 0.75 18.79
N ASP A 464 -31.85 1.50 18.70
CA ASP A 464 -31.81 2.94 18.88
C ASP A 464 -32.07 3.66 17.55
N THR A 465 -33.16 4.42 17.51
CA THR A 465 -33.58 5.14 16.28
C THR A 465 -32.60 6.26 15.89
N GLU A 466 -31.96 6.92 16.86
CA GLU A 466 -30.96 7.97 16.61
C GLU A 466 -29.74 7.39 15.91
N ILE A 467 -29.22 6.26 16.40
CA ILE A 467 -28.10 5.53 15.79
C ILE A 467 -28.47 5.09 14.37
N ARG A 468 -29.65 4.45 14.19
CA ARG A 468 -30.09 3.97 12.88
C ARG A 468 -30.18 5.09 11.85
N THR A 469 -30.86 6.18 12.19
CA THR A 469 -31.02 7.32 11.27
C THR A 469 -29.67 7.95 10.95
N SER A 470 -28.83 8.17 11.98
CA SER A 470 -27.51 8.78 11.81
C SER A 470 -26.60 7.94 10.91
N ALA A 471 -26.59 6.60 11.09
CA ALA A 471 -25.82 5.68 10.26
C ALA A 471 -26.26 5.71 8.79
N ARG A 472 -27.57 5.71 8.52
CA ARG A 472 -28.11 5.81 7.14
C ARG A 472 -27.73 7.13 6.48
N THR A 473 -27.81 8.24 7.20
CA THR A 473 -27.39 9.56 6.67
C THR A 473 -25.89 9.60 6.33
N LEU A 474 -25.04 8.96 7.11
CA LEU A 474 -23.61 8.86 6.79
C LEU A 474 -23.33 7.93 5.60
N LEU A 475 -24.09 6.84 5.44
CA LEU A 475 -24.04 5.99 4.25
C LEU A 475 -24.42 6.77 2.98
N ASP A 476 -25.48 7.58 3.03
CA ASP A 476 -25.88 8.46 1.91
C ASP A 476 -24.75 9.41 1.53
N ARG A 477 -24.11 10.03 2.54
CA ARG A 477 -22.99 10.94 2.35
C ARG A 477 -21.80 10.24 1.68
N LEU A 478 -21.44 9.03 2.14
CA LEU A 478 -20.35 8.24 1.55
C LEU A 478 -20.62 7.93 0.08
N LEU A 479 -21.80 7.37 -0.25
CA LEU A 479 -22.15 7.00 -1.63
C LEU A 479 -22.23 8.21 -2.56
N ARG A 480 -22.84 9.32 -2.11
CA ARG A 480 -22.89 10.56 -2.89
C ARG A 480 -21.50 11.11 -3.19
N GLN A 481 -20.58 11.04 -2.22
CA GLN A 481 -19.20 11.51 -2.43
C GLN A 481 -18.43 10.64 -3.43
N LEU A 482 -18.59 9.32 -3.39
CA LEU A 482 -18.03 8.44 -4.42
C LEU A 482 -18.60 8.77 -5.81
N ALA A 483 -19.93 8.95 -5.91
CA ALA A 483 -20.59 9.28 -7.17
C ALA A 483 -20.13 10.63 -7.75
N GLU A 484 -19.93 11.65 -6.92
CA GLU A 484 -19.41 12.95 -7.36
C GLU A 484 -18.01 12.84 -7.97
N HIS A 485 -17.14 12.02 -7.37
CA HIS A 485 -15.76 11.76 -7.82
C HIS A 485 -15.66 10.69 -8.91
N THR A 486 -16.79 10.13 -9.35
CA THR A 486 -16.83 9.18 -10.46
C THR A 486 -16.74 9.90 -11.79
N PHE A 487 -15.79 9.47 -12.63
CA PHE A 487 -15.61 9.92 -14.00
C PHE A 487 -15.33 8.71 -14.89
N ASP A 488 -15.95 8.67 -16.07
CA ASP A 488 -15.92 7.51 -16.98
C ASP A 488 -16.21 6.18 -16.25
N GLY A 489 -17.19 6.21 -15.33
CA GLY A 489 -17.61 5.06 -14.54
C GLY A 489 -16.66 4.62 -13.41
N VAL A 490 -15.53 5.30 -13.19
CA VAL A 490 -14.57 4.95 -12.12
C VAL A 490 -14.49 6.05 -11.06
N THR A 491 -14.65 5.67 -9.79
CA THR A 491 -14.44 6.59 -8.66
C THR A 491 -12.95 6.74 -8.35
N SER A 492 -12.46 7.98 -8.31
CA SER A 492 -11.06 8.28 -7.97
C SER A 492 -10.93 9.68 -7.39
N GLY A 493 -9.89 9.93 -6.59
CA GLY A 493 -9.71 11.21 -5.93
C GLY A 493 -8.62 11.18 -4.86
N PRO A 494 -8.40 12.30 -4.15
CA PRO A 494 -7.54 12.30 -2.98
C PRO A 494 -8.13 11.40 -1.89
N GLN A 495 -7.30 10.69 -1.14
CA GLN A 495 -7.73 9.70 -0.15
C GLN A 495 -7.04 9.93 1.19
N GLY A 496 -7.82 9.92 2.27
CA GLY A 496 -7.28 9.99 3.64
C GLY A 496 -6.46 8.73 4.00
N ARG A 497 -6.76 7.60 3.33
CA ARG A 497 -6.03 6.33 3.42
C ARG A 497 -5.93 5.67 2.06
N VAL A 498 -4.70 5.53 1.55
CA VAL A 498 -4.40 4.95 0.25
C VAL A 498 -3.50 3.72 0.35
N TYR A 499 -3.68 2.80 -0.60
CA TYR A 499 -2.88 1.60 -0.83
C TYR A 499 -2.52 1.51 -2.32
N ARG A 500 -1.68 0.53 -2.69
CA ARG A 500 -1.24 0.31 -4.07
C ARG A 500 -2.39 0.16 -5.08
N THR A 501 -3.61 -0.16 -4.64
CA THR A 501 -4.83 -0.16 -5.46
C THR A 501 -5.14 1.19 -6.12
N VAL A 502 -4.51 2.29 -5.69
CA VAL A 502 -4.58 3.60 -6.37
C VAL A 502 -4.12 3.55 -7.84
N LEU A 503 -3.27 2.58 -8.21
CA LEU A 503 -2.86 2.36 -9.59
C LEU A 503 -4.00 1.81 -10.47
N TYR A 504 -4.99 1.16 -9.86
CA TYR A 504 -6.08 0.45 -10.54
C TYR A 504 -7.42 0.77 -9.85
N PRO A 505 -7.87 2.04 -9.85
CA PRO A 505 -9.05 2.46 -9.08
C PRO A 505 -10.33 1.72 -9.47
N HIS A 506 -10.45 1.24 -10.71
CA HIS A 506 -11.55 0.39 -11.18
C HIS A 506 -11.64 -0.98 -10.48
N THR A 507 -10.58 -1.44 -9.81
CA THR A 507 -10.57 -2.66 -8.99
C THR A 507 -10.66 -2.38 -7.49
N SER A 508 -10.88 -1.13 -7.09
CA SER A 508 -10.92 -0.75 -5.68
C SER A 508 -12.18 -1.24 -4.97
N GLY A 509 -12.10 -1.41 -3.65
CA GLY A 509 -13.27 -1.78 -2.85
C GLY A 509 -14.38 -0.74 -2.91
N SER A 510 -14.03 0.56 -2.97
CA SER A 510 -15.02 1.63 -3.19
C SER A 510 -15.71 1.52 -4.54
N GLN A 511 -14.99 1.13 -5.59
CA GLN A 511 -15.61 0.83 -6.89
C GLN A 511 -16.53 -0.38 -6.77
N GLY A 512 -16.12 -1.44 -6.08
CA GLY A 512 -16.95 -2.63 -5.84
C GLY A 512 -18.24 -2.33 -5.06
N LEU A 513 -18.20 -1.39 -4.12
CA LEU A 513 -19.39 -0.93 -3.41
C LEU A 513 -20.32 -0.12 -4.33
N LEU A 514 -19.77 0.81 -5.12
CA LEU A 514 -20.54 1.66 -6.02
C LEU A 514 -21.16 0.85 -7.17
N SER A 515 -20.41 -0.10 -7.74
CA SER A 515 -20.89 -1.00 -8.79
C SER A 515 -22.06 -1.86 -8.30
N TYR A 516 -22.00 -2.38 -7.07
CA TYR A 516 -23.12 -3.14 -6.50
C TYR A 516 -24.41 -2.31 -6.42
N VAL A 517 -24.28 -1.02 -6.07
CA VAL A 517 -25.41 -0.08 -6.00
C VAL A 517 -25.94 0.25 -7.39
N MET A 518 -25.06 0.65 -8.31
CA MET A 518 -25.44 1.32 -9.56
C MET A 518 -25.46 0.42 -10.80
N GLY A 519 -24.86 -0.77 -10.72
CA GLY A 519 -24.77 -1.73 -11.82
C GLY A 519 -24.04 -1.16 -13.03
N ASP A 520 -24.71 -1.16 -14.18
CA ASP A 520 -24.16 -0.83 -15.49
C ASP A 520 -23.82 0.65 -15.70
N GLN A 521 -24.22 1.51 -14.77
CA GLN A 521 -23.97 2.95 -14.84
C GLN A 521 -22.53 3.33 -14.46
N VAL A 522 -21.75 2.39 -13.93
CA VAL A 522 -20.35 2.55 -13.54
C VAL A 522 -19.55 1.31 -13.97
N VAL A 523 -18.22 1.39 -13.96
CA VAL A 523 -17.37 0.23 -14.24
C VAL A 523 -17.60 -0.86 -13.21
N THR A 524 -17.78 -2.10 -13.67
CA THR A 524 -18.06 -3.21 -12.76
C THR A 524 -16.81 -3.67 -12.03
N SER A 525 -16.98 -4.00 -10.76
CA SER A 525 -15.91 -4.39 -9.85
C SER A 525 -16.51 -5.19 -8.70
N GLU A 526 -15.76 -6.09 -8.09
CA GLU A 526 -16.23 -6.92 -6.97
C GLU A 526 -15.45 -6.60 -5.69
N ASP A 527 -16.19 -6.46 -4.58
CA ASP A 527 -15.65 -6.34 -3.24
C ASP A 527 -16.52 -7.11 -2.24
N SER A 528 -15.88 -7.92 -1.40
CA SER A 528 -16.61 -8.82 -0.51
C SER A 528 -17.41 -8.09 0.58
N TRP A 529 -17.06 -6.85 0.93
CA TRP A 529 -17.81 -6.07 1.92
C TRP A 529 -19.20 -5.67 1.43
N SER A 530 -19.44 -5.66 0.11
CA SER A 530 -20.76 -5.42 -0.48
C SER A 530 -21.80 -6.44 -0.04
N THR A 531 -21.41 -7.59 0.52
CA THR A 531 -22.35 -8.55 1.15
C THR A 531 -23.12 -7.97 2.33
N PHE A 532 -22.56 -6.98 3.05
CA PHE A 532 -23.28 -6.27 4.10
C PHE A 532 -24.41 -5.43 3.51
N LEU A 533 -24.13 -4.74 2.41
CA LEU A 533 -25.13 -3.95 1.69
C LEU A 533 -26.20 -4.86 1.07
N ALA A 534 -25.77 -5.98 0.48
CA ALA A 534 -26.65 -6.95 -0.16
C ALA A 534 -27.67 -7.59 0.79
N THR A 535 -27.32 -7.72 2.06
CA THR A 535 -28.17 -8.32 3.11
C THR A 535 -28.85 -7.27 3.98
N SER A 536 -28.76 -5.98 3.64
CA SER A 536 -29.31 -4.87 4.43
C SER A 536 -30.64 -4.39 3.87
N GLU A 537 -31.47 -3.79 4.72
CA GLU A 537 -32.67 -3.04 4.32
C GLU A 537 -32.36 -1.58 3.95
N TYR A 538 -31.08 -1.21 3.85
CA TYR A 538 -30.66 0.11 3.41
C TYR A 538 -30.90 0.31 1.91
N GLU A 539 -31.58 1.40 1.57
CA GLU A 539 -31.78 1.84 0.20
C GLU A 539 -30.83 3.01 -0.09
N SER A 540 -30.11 2.94 -1.20
CA SER A 540 -29.19 3.99 -1.62
C SER A 540 -29.93 5.23 -2.15
N PRO A 541 -29.31 6.42 -2.11
CA PRO A 541 -29.85 7.62 -2.74
C PRO A 541 -30.20 7.40 -4.23
N ASP A 542 -31.27 8.02 -4.68
CA ASP A 542 -31.76 7.97 -6.08
C ASP A 542 -31.00 8.90 -7.04
N ASP A 543 -30.24 9.86 -6.51
CA ASP A 543 -29.52 10.86 -7.29
C ASP A 543 -28.09 10.48 -7.69
N LEU A 544 -27.61 9.29 -7.32
CA LEU A 544 -26.24 8.84 -7.61
C LEU A 544 -25.92 8.87 -9.11
N ALA A 545 -26.85 8.39 -9.95
CA ALA A 545 -26.75 8.42 -11.41
C ALA A 545 -26.52 9.83 -11.97
N SER A 546 -27.22 10.82 -11.41
CA SER A 546 -27.07 12.22 -11.82
C SER A 546 -25.72 12.78 -11.37
N LEU A 547 -25.25 12.39 -10.18
CA LEU A 547 -23.97 12.83 -9.63
C LEU A 547 -22.78 12.31 -10.44
N THR A 548 -22.82 11.08 -10.94
CA THR A 548 -21.74 10.52 -11.78
C THR A 548 -21.63 11.22 -13.13
N GLN A 549 -22.75 11.62 -13.74
CA GLN A 549 -22.79 12.17 -15.10
C GLN A 549 -22.62 13.69 -15.20
N ARG A 550 -22.99 14.45 -14.17
CA ARG A 550 -23.00 15.91 -14.24
C ARG A 550 -21.59 16.52 -14.06
N GLN A 551 -21.35 17.67 -14.67
CA GLN A 551 -20.19 18.50 -14.35
C GLN A 551 -20.30 19.07 -12.93
N ILE A 552 -19.18 19.11 -12.19
CA ILE A 552 -19.16 19.51 -10.78
C ILE A 552 -17.97 20.43 -10.53
N LYS A 553 -18.23 21.57 -9.89
CA LYS A 553 -17.21 22.39 -9.22
C LYS A 553 -17.61 22.48 -7.75
N ARG A 554 -16.78 21.93 -6.86
CA ARG A 554 -17.12 21.84 -5.44
C ARG A 554 -15.89 22.06 -4.57
N THR A 555 -16.08 22.82 -3.49
CA THR A 555 -15.15 22.87 -2.36
C THR A 555 -15.90 22.40 -1.12
N TYR A 556 -15.34 21.44 -0.39
CA TYR A 556 -15.98 20.87 0.79
C TYR A 556 -14.95 20.37 1.79
N HIS A 557 -15.37 20.12 3.03
CA HIS A 557 -14.48 19.73 4.11
C HIS A 557 -14.72 18.28 4.54
N GLN A 558 -13.62 17.61 4.90
CA GLN A 558 -13.61 16.27 5.51
C GLN A 558 -12.57 16.26 6.63
N ALA A 559 -13.06 16.08 7.85
CA ALA A 559 -12.34 16.43 9.07
C ALA A 559 -11.78 17.85 8.96
N SER A 560 -10.47 18.00 9.13
CA SER A 560 -9.72 19.25 9.03
C SER A 560 -9.12 19.51 7.64
N HIS A 561 -9.57 18.79 6.61
CA HIS A 561 -9.05 18.88 5.25
C HIS A 561 -10.06 19.57 4.33
N CYS A 562 -9.58 20.53 3.52
CA CYS A 562 -10.36 21.19 2.48
C CYS A 562 -10.11 20.48 1.14
N LEU A 563 -11.15 19.90 0.56
CA LEU A 563 -11.13 19.22 -0.73
C LEU A 563 -11.70 20.12 -1.82
N GLN A 564 -11.05 20.09 -2.98
CA GLN A 564 -11.51 20.77 -4.20
C GLN A 564 -11.71 19.74 -5.30
N LEU A 565 -12.87 19.77 -5.96
CA LEU A 565 -13.25 18.90 -7.06
C LEU A 565 -13.64 19.76 -8.26
N HIS A 566 -13.05 19.46 -9.42
CA HIS A 566 -13.47 19.96 -10.71
C HIS A 566 -13.65 18.77 -11.67
N LYS A 567 -14.91 18.47 -12.01
CA LYS A 567 -15.31 17.46 -12.98
C LYS A 567 -15.90 18.15 -14.21
N GLY A 568 -15.18 18.09 -15.31
CA GLY A 568 -15.59 18.58 -16.63
C GLY A 568 -16.29 17.49 -17.44
N SER A 569 -16.45 17.74 -18.76
CA SER A 569 -17.00 16.76 -19.70
C SER A 569 -15.96 15.74 -20.17
N ALA A 570 -14.66 16.06 -20.06
CA ALA A 570 -13.57 15.24 -20.58
C ALA A 570 -12.47 14.93 -19.55
N TYR A 571 -12.60 15.42 -18.31
CA TYR A 571 -11.67 15.12 -17.23
C TYR A 571 -12.32 15.29 -15.85
N VAL A 572 -11.68 14.72 -14.84
CA VAL A 572 -11.88 15.07 -13.43
C VAL A 572 -10.52 15.36 -12.79
N ILE A 573 -10.46 16.40 -11.96
CA ILE A 573 -9.27 16.77 -11.20
C ILE A 573 -9.67 17.21 -9.78
N SER A 574 -9.00 16.64 -8.79
CA SER A 574 -9.41 16.74 -7.40
C SER A 574 -8.21 16.72 -6.47
N SER A 575 -8.25 17.53 -5.41
CA SER A 575 -7.14 17.66 -4.46
C SER A 575 -7.61 17.94 -3.03
N VAL A 576 -6.68 17.78 -2.10
CA VAL A 576 -6.74 18.25 -0.72
C VAL A 576 -5.76 19.41 -0.59
N GLN A 577 -6.22 20.54 -0.09
CA GLN A 577 -5.37 21.67 0.27
C GLN A 577 -4.39 21.26 1.39
N VAL A 578 -3.11 21.52 1.19
CA VAL A 578 -2.05 21.28 2.18
C VAL A 578 -1.16 22.53 2.25
N ASP A 579 -1.15 23.19 3.39
CA ASP A 579 -0.36 24.39 3.67
C ASP A 579 0.11 24.44 5.15
N ALA A 580 0.59 25.60 5.61
CA ALA A 580 1.12 25.75 6.98
C ALA A 580 0.02 25.77 8.06
N GLU A 581 -1.22 26.10 7.69
CA GLU A 581 -2.36 26.21 8.60
C GLU A 581 -3.15 24.89 8.67
N THR A 582 -2.94 23.98 7.72
CA THR A 582 -3.55 22.65 7.76
C THR A 582 -2.83 21.72 8.76
N PRO A 583 -3.54 20.74 9.38
CA PRO A 583 -2.91 19.75 10.24
C PRO A 583 -1.87 18.89 9.53
N MET A 584 -2.04 18.72 8.22
CA MET A 584 -1.03 18.17 7.33
C MET A 584 -0.08 19.30 6.95
N LYS A 585 1.12 19.33 7.52
CA LYS A 585 2.07 20.42 7.25
C LYS A 585 3.06 20.02 6.18
N SER A 586 3.24 20.89 5.18
CA SER A 586 4.27 20.72 4.15
C SER A 586 5.66 20.57 4.78
N GLY A 587 6.47 19.66 4.24
CA GLY A 587 7.81 19.33 4.73
C GLY A 587 7.83 18.35 5.92
N GLU A 588 6.69 18.09 6.57
CA GLU A 588 6.62 17.10 7.65
C GLU A 588 6.53 15.66 7.11
N PRO A 589 6.96 14.66 7.90
CA PRO A 589 6.82 13.26 7.53
C PRO A 589 5.35 12.86 7.31
N GLY A 590 5.01 12.39 6.11
CA GLY A 590 3.66 11.96 5.80
C GLY A 590 3.35 10.53 6.24
N TYR A 591 2.21 10.03 5.75
CA TYR A 591 1.73 8.68 5.93
C TYR A 591 0.94 8.23 4.69
N GLN A 592 -0.14 7.47 4.85
CA GLN A 592 -0.91 6.87 3.76
C GLN A 592 -1.92 7.84 3.11
N GLN A 593 -1.60 9.12 2.95
CA GLN A 593 -2.49 10.08 2.29
C GLN A 593 -2.18 10.20 0.79
N SER A 594 -3.21 10.10 -0.06
CA SER A 594 -3.16 10.56 -1.45
C SER A 594 -3.76 11.95 -1.52
N LEU A 595 -3.01 12.91 -2.03
CA LEU A 595 -3.35 14.33 -1.88
C LEU A 595 -4.03 14.94 -3.08
N TRP A 596 -3.88 14.33 -4.26
CA TRP A 596 -4.57 14.77 -5.44
C TRP A 596 -4.60 13.68 -6.52
N HIS A 597 -5.50 13.86 -7.47
CA HIS A 597 -5.69 12.94 -8.59
C HIS A 597 -6.30 13.67 -9.78
N ALA A 598 -5.89 13.31 -10.99
CA ALA A 598 -6.52 13.73 -12.24
C ALA A 598 -6.82 12.49 -13.10
N SER A 599 -7.91 12.52 -13.85
CA SER A 599 -8.31 11.42 -14.73
C SER A 599 -8.91 11.93 -16.04
N LEU A 600 -8.55 11.31 -17.15
CA LEU A 600 -9.16 11.53 -18.48
C LEU A 600 -10.06 10.37 -18.93
N SER A 601 -10.01 9.23 -18.26
CA SER A 601 -10.87 8.06 -18.49
C SER A 601 -10.81 7.08 -17.32
N ALA A 602 -11.46 5.92 -17.45
CA ALA A 602 -11.43 4.80 -16.49
C ALA A 602 -10.04 4.15 -16.29
N THR A 603 -9.10 4.41 -17.19
CA THR A 603 -7.75 3.83 -17.17
C THR A 603 -6.64 4.88 -17.27
N CYS A 604 -6.97 6.13 -17.62
CA CYS A 604 -6.03 7.23 -17.73
C CYS A 604 -6.11 8.13 -16.50
N HIS A 605 -5.19 7.91 -15.55
CA HIS A 605 -5.12 8.59 -14.26
C HIS A 605 -3.71 9.12 -13.98
N VAL A 606 -3.60 10.29 -13.35
CA VAL A 606 -2.32 10.96 -13.06
C VAL A 606 -2.31 11.44 -11.61
N PHE A 607 -1.22 11.15 -10.92
CA PHE A 607 -0.89 11.69 -9.60
C PHE A 607 0.62 11.69 -9.39
N VAL A 608 1.09 12.42 -8.38
CA VAL A 608 2.50 12.48 -7.96
C VAL A 608 2.58 12.28 -6.46
N ASN A 609 3.57 11.53 -6.01
CA ASN A 609 3.92 11.41 -4.59
C ASN A 609 5.43 11.41 -4.35
N HIS A 610 5.82 11.68 -3.10
CA HIS A 610 7.15 11.35 -2.61
C HIS A 610 7.10 9.94 -2.00
N PRO A 611 7.79 8.93 -2.56
CA PRO A 611 7.73 7.57 -2.04
C PRO A 611 8.29 7.44 -0.61
N GLY A 612 7.66 6.58 0.19
CA GLY A 612 8.15 6.20 1.53
C GLY A 612 9.09 4.99 1.52
N THR A 613 9.09 4.21 0.44
CA THR A 613 10.00 3.07 0.21
C THR A 613 10.80 3.28 -1.07
N ALA A 614 11.99 2.68 -1.16
CA ALA A 614 12.85 2.87 -2.33
C ALA A 614 12.44 2.05 -3.56
N ALA A 615 11.51 1.11 -3.40
CA ALA A 615 11.01 0.23 -4.47
C ALA A 615 9.53 -0.10 -4.26
N ASP A 616 8.86 -0.43 -5.37
CA ASP A 616 7.42 -0.75 -5.44
C ASP A 616 7.01 -1.87 -4.46
N GLN A 617 7.78 -2.96 -4.47
CA GLN A 617 7.55 -4.13 -3.60
C GLN A 617 8.02 -3.93 -2.14
N GLY A 618 8.36 -2.71 -1.74
CA GLY A 618 8.75 -2.40 -0.35
C GLY A 618 7.56 -2.47 0.62
N PHE A 619 7.83 -2.87 1.87
CA PHE A 619 6.78 -3.10 2.86
C PHE A 619 6.28 -1.82 3.58
N GLY A 620 7.04 -0.73 3.46
CA GLY A 620 6.79 0.52 4.19
C GLY A 620 5.40 1.14 3.96
N ARG A 621 4.94 1.89 4.96
CA ARG A 621 3.71 2.70 4.94
C ARG A 621 4.07 4.09 5.46
N PRO A 622 4.22 5.12 4.60
CA PRO A 622 3.91 5.16 3.17
C PRO A 622 4.79 4.23 2.32
N GLY A 623 4.23 3.72 1.23
CA GLY A 623 4.93 2.86 0.28
C GLY A 623 5.50 3.64 -0.91
N TYR A 624 5.82 2.94 -1.99
CA TYR A 624 6.35 3.54 -3.21
C TYR A 624 5.27 4.37 -3.93
N TRP A 625 4.15 3.76 -4.30
CA TRP A 625 3.04 4.42 -5.02
C TRP A 625 1.95 5.04 -4.15
N TYR A 626 1.97 4.77 -2.85
CA TYR A 626 0.84 5.10 -1.97
C TYR A 626 1.30 5.80 -0.70
N GLY A 627 0.72 6.98 -0.47
CA GLY A 627 1.11 7.85 0.61
C GLY A 627 2.29 8.76 0.23
N ASN A 628 2.79 9.49 1.20
CA ASN A 628 3.87 10.45 1.02
C ASN A 628 4.91 10.32 2.13
N GLY A 629 6.18 10.05 1.80
CA GLY A 629 7.29 10.03 2.76
C GLY A 629 7.44 11.39 3.45
N THR A 630 7.29 12.45 2.66
CA THR A 630 7.24 13.86 3.11
C THR A 630 6.03 14.51 2.46
N LEU A 631 5.23 15.21 3.26
CA LEU A 631 4.06 15.91 2.75
C LEU A 631 4.49 17.11 1.87
N PRO A 632 3.93 17.23 0.66
CA PRO A 632 4.07 18.44 -0.14
C PRO A 632 3.15 19.57 0.34
N GLN A 633 3.35 20.77 -0.19
CA GLN A 633 2.31 21.79 -0.25
C GLN A 633 1.43 21.51 -1.47
N VAL A 634 0.10 21.65 -1.35
CA VAL A 634 -0.85 21.38 -2.43
C VAL A 634 -1.91 22.47 -2.45
N THR A 635 -2.18 23.03 -3.62
CA THR A 635 -3.37 23.88 -3.86
C THR A 635 -3.92 23.64 -5.26
N GLN A 636 -5.23 23.90 -5.43
CA GLN A 636 -5.91 23.78 -6.71
C GLN A 636 -6.62 25.08 -7.07
N GLN A 637 -6.48 25.47 -8.34
CA GLN A 637 -7.23 26.54 -8.97
C GLN A 637 -7.94 25.97 -10.19
N GLU A 638 -9.25 25.78 -10.08
CA GLU A 638 -10.10 25.22 -11.14
C GLU A 638 -9.54 23.89 -11.67
N SER A 639 -9.07 23.85 -12.92
CA SER A 639 -8.52 22.67 -13.59
C SER A 639 -7.01 22.50 -13.43
N THR A 640 -6.38 23.25 -12.51
CA THR A 640 -4.93 23.23 -12.31
C THR A 640 -4.56 22.96 -10.85
N ILE A 641 -3.66 22.01 -10.61
CA ILE A 641 -3.09 21.67 -9.31
C ILE A 641 -1.62 22.07 -9.27
N PHE A 642 -1.19 22.63 -8.15
CA PHE A 642 0.17 23.07 -7.88
C PHE A 642 0.71 22.33 -6.66
N VAL A 643 1.91 21.79 -6.77
CA VAL A 643 2.53 20.96 -5.72
C VAL A 643 4.00 21.34 -5.55
N THR A 644 4.47 21.53 -4.31
CA THR A 644 5.89 21.68 -4.01
C THR A 644 6.33 20.67 -2.96
N TYR A 645 7.49 20.04 -3.19
CA TYR A 645 8.12 19.10 -2.27
C TYR A 645 9.40 19.71 -1.68
N GLN A 646 9.54 19.57 -0.36
CA GLN A 646 10.74 19.91 0.38
C GLN A 646 11.19 18.67 1.17
N ILE A 647 11.98 17.82 0.53
CA ILE A 647 12.45 16.55 1.09
C ILE A 647 13.68 16.80 1.98
N PRO A 648 13.63 16.49 3.30
CA PRO A 648 14.76 16.66 4.20
C PRO A 648 16.01 15.90 3.76
N ALA A 649 17.20 16.41 4.03
CA ALA A 649 18.47 15.77 3.66
C ALA A 649 18.67 14.41 4.35
N ASP A 650 18.06 14.21 5.51
CA ASP A 650 18.04 12.97 6.27
C ASP A 650 16.90 12.02 5.86
N HIS A 651 16.19 12.30 4.75
CA HIS A 651 15.33 11.32 4.09
C HIS A 651 16.16 10.51 3.05
N PRO A 652 16.07 9.17 3.05
CA PRO A 652 16.92 8.31 2.22
C PRO A 652 16.60 8.40 0.73
N ILE A 653 15.36 8.76 0.40
CA ILE A 653 14.87 8.84 -0.97
C ILE A 653 14.83 10.32 -1.37
N GLY A 654 15.51 10.67 -2.45
CA GLY A 654 15.71 12.04 -2.93
C GLY A 654 15.04 12.34 -4.28
N PHE A 655 13.94 11.68 -4.58
CA PHE A 655 13.16 11.88 -5.79
C PHE A 655 11.66 11.86 -5.51
N THR A 656 10.89 12.46 -6.41
CA THR A 656 9.43 12.29 -6.52
C THR A 656 9.13 11.59 -7.82
N HIS A 657 7.99 10.92 -7.92
CA HIS A 657 7.59 10.26 -9.15
C HIS A 657 6.11 10.44 -9.46
N ALA A 658 5.77 10.34 -10.74
CA ALA A 658 4.42 10.44 -11.25
C ALA A 658 3.95 9.10 -11.79
N HIS A 659 2.68 8.76 -11.51
CA HIS A 659 1.96 7.81 -12.32
C HIS A 659 1.52 8.52 -13.60
N TRP A 660 2.09 8.14 -14.74
CA TRP A 660 1.86 8.74 -16.06
C TRP A 660 1.57 7.66 -17.10
N PRO A 661 0.28 7.38 -17.40
CA PRO A 661 -0.13 6.18 -18.12
C PRO A 661 0.02 6.36 -19.63
N THR A 662 1.26 6.28 -20.13
CA THR A 662 1.59 6.50 -21.55
C THR A 662 0.82 5.54 -22.47
N ASP A 663 0.60 4.31 -22.01
CA ASP A 663 -0.14 3.26 -22.71
C ASP A 663 -1.66 3.51 -22.79
N ALA A 664 -2.23 4.36 -21.92
CA ALA A 664 -3.66 4.72 -21.93
C ALA A 664 -3.96 6.02 -22.68
N LEU A 665 -2.93 6.73 -23.15
CA LEU A 665 -3.05 7.99 -23.87
C LEU A 665 -3.09 7.76 -25.39
N ASP A 666 -3.95 8.50 -26.10
CA ASP A 666 -3.98 8.50 -27.57
C ASP A 666 -2.73 9.18 -28.16
N GLU A 667 -2.19 10.17 -27.45
CA GLU A 667 -1.00 10.94 -27.80
C GLU A 667 -0.27 11.33 -26.50
N SER A 668 1.05 11.15 -26.47
CA SER A 668 1.89 11.46 -25.30
C SER A 668 3.22 12.07 -25.75
N ILE A 669 3.62 13.16 -25.09
CA ILE A 669 4.89 13.86 -25.33
C ILE A 669 5.56 14.06 -23.97
N VAL A 670 6.82 13.66 -23.81
CA VAL A 670 7.57 13.81 -22.55
C VAL A 670 8.91 14.50 -22.80
N GLY A 671 9.29 15.44 -21.93
CA GLY A 671 10.60 16.09 -21.95
C GLY A 671 10.62 17.46 -22.63
N ASP A 672 9.46 18.02 -22.93
CA ASP A 672 9.33 19.29 -23.64
C ASP A 672 9.27 20.47 -22.65
N GLU A 673 10.41 21.15 -22.43
CA GLU A 673 10.54 22.25 -21.45
C GLU A 673 10.01 21.89 -20.05
N GLY A 674 10.24 20.65 -19.61
CA GLY A 674 9.80 20.13 -18.31
C GLY A 674 8.38 19.57 -18.29
N TRP A 675 7.69 19.50 -19.43
CA TRP A 675 6.35 18.94 -19.54
C TRP A 675 6.32 17.47 -19.97
N ALA A 676 5.36 16.74 -19.40
CA ALA A 676 4.68 15.61 -20.01
C ALA A 676 3.27 16.05 -20.41
N LEU A 677 2.87 15.81 -21.66
CA LEU A 677 1.58 16.21 -22.21
C LEU A 677 0.88 14.97 -22.75
N GLY A 678 -0.40 14.81 -22.45
CA GLY A 678 -1.20 13.67 -22.86
C GLY A 678 -2.58 14.08 -23.38
N ARG A 679 -3.08 13.36 -24.39
CA ARG A 679 -4.48 13.44 -24.84
C ARG A 679 -5.14 12.07 -24.72
N HIS A 680 -6.38 12.04 -24.24
CA HIS A 680 -7.25 10.86 -24.32
C HIS A 680 -8.66 11.33 -24.70
N GLY A 681 -9.17 10.85 -25.84
CA GLY A 681 -10.44 11.32 -26.40
C GLY A 681 -10.45 12.85 -26.55
N LYS A 682 -11.36 13.51 -25.83
CA LYS A 682 -11.52 14.97 -25.81
C LYS A 682 -10.76 15.67 -24.66
N GLY A 683 -10.13 14.91 -23.77
CA GLY A 683 -9.44 15.43 -22.61
C GLY A 683 -7.94 15.61 -22.87
N PHE A 684 -7.37 16.63 -22.24
CA PHE A 684 -5.94 16.89 -22.22
C PHE A 684 -5.44 16.96 -20.78
N VAL A 685 -4.21 16.47 -20.55
CA VAL A 685 -3.50 16.61 -19.28
C VAL A 685 -2.06 17.03 -19.56
N GLY A 686 -1.61 18.05 -18.84
CA GLY A 686 -0.23 18.51 -18.85
C GLY A 686 0.34 18.41 -17.44
N LEU A 687 1.47 17.71 -17.30
CA LEU A 687 2.20 17.56 -16.07
C LEU A 687 3.59 18.19 -16.22
N TRP A 688 3.79 19.35 -15.60
CA TRP A 688 5.09 20.01 -15.56
C TRP A 688 5.85 19.63 -14.30
N CYS A 689 7.18 19.52 -14.40
CA CYS A 689 8.08 19.43 -13.27
C CYS A 689 9.26 20.39 -13.39
N SER A 690 9.71 20.92 -12.24
CA SER A 690 10.93 21.74 -12.17
C SER A 690 12.22 20.94 -12.40
N SER A 691 12.14 19.61 -12.34
CA SER A 691 13.23 18.66 -12.59
C SER A 691 12.98 17.88 -13.88
N VAL A 692 14.04 17.29 -14.44
CA VAL A 692 13.95 16.45 -15.64
C VAL A 692 13.06 15.24 -15.36
N LEU A 693 12.08 15.01 -16.23
CA LEU A 693 11.21 13.84 -16.22
C LEU A 693 11.90 12.67 -16.92
N LEU A 694 12.06 11.56 -16.21
CA LEU A 694 12.72 10.36 -16.69
C LEU A 694 11.71 9.20 -16.76
N PRO A 695 11.31 8.75 -17.96
CA PRO A 695 10.56 7.50 -18.11
C PRO A 695 11.27 6.36 -17.41
N THR A 696 10.54 5.63 -16.57
CA THR A 696 11.09 4.57 -15.75
C THR A 696 10.25 3.32 -15.88
N ASP A 697 10.88 2.21 -16.29
CA ASP A 697 10.24 0.90 -16.40
C ASP A 697 10.96 -0.07 -15.46
N ASP A 698 10.44 -0.25 -14.24
CA ASP A 698 10.95 -1.23 -13.26
C ASP A 698 9.97 -2.38 -13.04
N VAL A 699 8.91 -2.09 -12.28
CA VAL A 699 7.76 -2.99 -12.05
C VAL A 699 6.59 -2.60 -12.94
N LEU A 700 6.21 -1.32 -12.97
CA LEU A 700 5.03 -0.84 -13.68
C LEU A 700 5.41 -0.29 -15.06
N ILE A 701 5.25 -1.10 -16.11
CA ILE A 701 5.73 -0.76 -17.46
C ILE A 701 4.86 0.31 -18.11
N GLY A 702 5.49 1.34 -18.68
CA GLY A 702 4.86 2.40 -19.45
C GLY A 702 4.11 3.46 -18.64
N ARG A 703 4.18 3.40 -17.30
CA ARG A 703 3.34 4.23 -16.42
C ARG A 703 4.06 5.07 -15.36
N GLU A 704 5.38 5.19 -15.41
CA GLU A 704 6.14 5.92 -14.39
C GLU A 704 7.10 6.98 -14.96
N LEU A 705 7.08 8.17 -14.36
CA LEU A 705 8.07 9.23 -14.58
C LEU A 705 8.77 9.59 -13.27
N TRP A 706 10.10 9.52 -13.24
CA TRP A 706 10.91 10.02 -12.13
C TRP A 706 11.27 11.48 -12.31
N ALA A 707 11.29 12.21 -11.19
CA ALA A 707 11.94 13.52 -11.10
C ALA A 707 12.89 13.52 -9.89
N ARG A 708 14.18 13.53 -10.19
CA ARG A 708 15.23 13.58 -9.16
C ARG A 708 15.34 14.99 -8.58
N GLY A 709 15.56 15.07 -7.27
CA GLY A 709 15.72 16.33 -6.56
C GLY A 709 14.96 16.31 -5.24
N ARG A 710 15.55 16.95 -4.23
CA ARG A 710 14.93 17.13 -2.90
C ARG A 710 14.01 18.35 -2.82
N GLN A 711 14.19 19.29 -3.74
CA GLN A 711 13.32 20.45 -3.89
C GLN A 711 12.75 20.41 -5.30
N THR A 712 11.49 20.02 -5.43
CA THR A 712 10.82 19.89 -6.72
C THR A 712 9.44 20.54 -6.68
N ALA A 713 9.00 21.05 -7.82
CA ALA A 713 7.64 21.52 -8.01
C ALA A 713 6.99 20.78 -9.17
N TRP A 714 5.68 20.57 -9.04
CA TRP A 714 4.84 19.94 -10.04
C TRP A 714 3.60 20.77 -10.31
N ILE A 715 3.15 20.79 -11.56
CA ILE A 715 1.88 21.41 -11.96
C ILE A 715 1.12 20.42 -12.84
N CYS A 716 -0.11 20.09 -12.46
CA CYS A 716 -1.02 19.31 -13.29
C CYS A 716 -2.13 20.22 -13.81
N HIS A 717 -2.23 20.38 -15.13
CA HIS A 717 -3.24 21.19 -15.80
C HIS A 717 -4.10 20.32 -16.71
N CYS A 718 -5.42 20.33 -16.51
CA CYS A 718 -6.38 19.66 -17.37
C CYS A 718 -7.15 20.67 -18.24
N SER A 719 -7.46 20.24 -19.46
CA SER A 719 -8.23 20.99 -20.45
C SER A 719 -9.08 20.01 -21.26
N ASP A 720 -9.96 20.53 -22.09
CA ASP A 720 -10.71 19.75 -23.08
C ASP A 720 -10.64 20.39 -24.47
N THR A 721 -11.31 19.77 -25.44
CA THR A 721 -11.37 20.25 -26.83
C THR A 721 -12.11 21.58 -27.01
N ASP A 722 -12.91 22.01 -26.03
CA ASP A 722 -13.62 23.29 -26.09
C ASP A 722 -12.67 24.45 -25.76
N GLU A 723 -11.70 24.22 -24.86
CA GLU A 723 -10.65 25.19 -24.50
C GLU A 723 -9.40 25.10 -25.40
N ALA A 724 -9.02 23.90 -25.84
CA ALA A 724 -7.88 23.65 -26.71
C ALA A 724 -8.26 22.66 -27.85
N PRO A 725 -8.40 23.10 -29.11
CA PRO A 725 -8.96 22.25 -30.17
C PRO A 725 -8.14 21.01 -30.52
N ASP A 726 -6.83 21.04 -30.26
CA ASP A 726 -5.91 19.92 -30.52
C ASP A 726 -4.71 19.94 -29.56
N MET A 727 -3.89 18.90 -29.62
CA MET A 727 -2.69 18.74 -28.78
C MET A 727 -1.68 19.90 -28.97
N LYS A 728 -1.61 20.47 -30.17
CA LYS A 728 -0.70 21.58 -30.47
C LYS A 728 -1.15 22.86 -29.78
N ALA A 729 -2.45 23.15 -29.78
CA ALA A 729 -3.04 24.27 -29.06
C ALA A 729 -2.88 24.09 -27.55
N PHE A 730 -3.13 22.89 -27.03
CA PHE A 730 -2.94 22.57 -25.62
C PHE A 730 -1.48 22.75 -25.17
N ARG A 731 -0.52 22.20 -25.93
CA ARG A 731 0.91 22.42 -25.74
C ARG A 731 1.26 23.91 -25.72
N THR A 732 0.73 24.67 -26.66
CA THR A 732 0.97 26.13 -26.75
C THR A 732 0.46 26.85 -25.50
N SER A 733 -0.71 26.46 -24.98
CA SER A 733 -1.25 26.99 -23.72
C SER A 733 -0.32 26.70 -22.54
N CYS A 734 0.11 25.44 -22.38
CA CYS A 734 1.00 25.02 -21.30
C CYS A 734 2.34 25.78 -21.31
N LEU A 735 2.97 25.93 -22.49
CA LEU A 735 4.22 26.67 -22.63
C LEU A 735 4.04 28.17 -22.40
N SER A 736 2.90 28.73 -22.81
CA SER A 736 2.58 30.15 -22.59
C SER A 736 2.39 30.49 -21.11
N ALA A 737 2.05 29.50 -20.27
CA ALA A 737 1.91 29.68 -18.84
C ALA A 737 3.24 29.90 -18.09
N ARG A 738 4.39 29.59 -18.73
CA ARG A 738 5.75 29.85 -18.23
C ARG A 738 5.94 29.44 -16.75
N PRO A 739 5.69 28.17 -16.41
CA PRO A 739 5.89 27.70 -15.05
C PRO A 739 7.36 27.86 -14.63
N ARG A 740 7.59 28.31 -13.40
CA ARG A 740 8.94 28.36 -12.81
C ARG A 740 8.88 28.07 -11.32
N PHE A 741 9.95 27.46 -10.82
CA PHE A 741 10.14 27.18 -9.41
C PHE A 741 11.45 27.81 -8.94
N ASP A 742 11.39 28.51 -7.80
CA ASP A 742 12.56 29.03 -7.11
C ASP A 742 12.83 28.18 -5.85
N PRO A 743 13.81 27.27 -5.87
CA PRO A 743 14.11 26.39 -4.74
C PRO A 743 14.57 27.13 -3.48
N SER A 744 15.07 28.38 -3.62
CA SER A 744 15.59 29.16 -2.49
C SER A 744 14.48 29.77 -1.64
N THR A 745 13.35 30.14 -2.26
CA THR A 745 12.17 30.69 -1.59
C THR A 745 11.04 29.66 -1.45
N GLY A 746 11.11 28.55 -2.20
CA GLY A 746 10.01 27.59 -2.35
C GLY A 746 8.90 28.10 -3.28
N GLY A 747 9.09 29.26 -3.92
CA GLY A 747 8.06 29.92 -4.72
C GLY A 747 7.78 29.19 -6.03
N LEU A 748 6.50 28.82 -6.25
CA LEU A 748 6.03 28.25 -7.51
C LEU A 748 5.19 29.29 -8.27
N PHE A 749 5.52 29.52 -9.52
CA PHE A 749 4.88 30.54 -10.34
C PHE A 749 4.18 29.96 -11.56
N TRP A 750 3.05 30.57 -11.91
CA TRP A 750 2.19 30.24 -13.03
C TRP A 750 1.64 31.53 -13.65
N ASN A 751 1.75 31.70 -14.97
CA ASN A 751 1.40 32.95 -15.66
C ASN A 751 2.09 34.19 -15.04
N ASP A 752 3.38 34.05 -14.74
CA ASP A 752 4.22 35.08 -14.09
C ASP A 752 3.76 35.51 -12.68
N ARG A 753 2.79 34.82 -12.07
CA ARG A 753 2.30 35.08 -10.70
C ARG A 753 2.75 33.98 -9.75
N GLN A 754 3.11 34.35 -8.53
CA GLN A 754 3.40 33.36 -7.49
C GLN A 754 2.08 32.72 -7.01
N ILE A 755 2.05 31.40 -6.94
CA ILE A 755 0.90 30.60 -6.50
C ILE A 755 1.15 29.99 -5.12
N LEU A 756 2.32 29.36 -4.94
CA LEU A 756 2.78 28.79 -3.66
C LEU A 756 4.00 29.52 -3.12
#